data_AF-A0A7I8VLM4-F1
#
_entry.id   AF-A0A7I8VLM4-F1
#
_cell.length_a   1.000
_cell.length_b   1.000
_cell.length_c   1.000
_cell.angle_alpha   90.00
_cell.angle_beta   90.00
_cell.angle_gamma   90.00
#
_symmetry.space_group_name_H-M   'P 1'
#
loop_
_entity.id
_entity.type
_entity.pdbx_description
1 polymer ?
#
loop_
_entity_poly.entity_id
_entity_poly.type
_entity_poly.pdbx_seq_one_letter_code
_entity_poly.pdbx_strand_id
1 'polypeptide(L)'
;MYRNHPQFYDGQYPRSNSRYSYPNSEERSNAKKQRSETLTSEQLEIDKALSIKNGSKPKKKRLRDDAYTFVSTTSLHALPFVLRSRSYSGRIFWILIFLVGTGAMLWHLWLLTKNYLSYSLATTVNIKYEHLQFPSISVCNENALRQSLVFSANLSVPDAFREYVLGLKDTEEYSKNETNPGDRPPPANNKRRRKRSTKPKKPFHVNSSSELEQKSPQYERDPETNEEYGYGNTSTEYRNYETYSKALRLLDSSLRYDLGHQKNVLILSCAFNGIECDTENFTDYLSHDYGNCFTFNDFLNRSKSPRPQGLRVRGSGTTYGLSLLLYLERNEYTLELTPASGARVVISEFGSHPNIDHNGLSLSPGKEIDIGLKKVFIQRLKYQQHTCKEETNYLQLSYNYTQGACNSLCEDQMIYKYCNCHRPEFMEHYNDNQLLSDICESENQTRDRDCQVRILTRIRNAKLNCSCDKACYTTDYDLEMSMKDYPAETKWFTFINRVCEEDSHDCYYLQQIKKEDRRRVLRENFIKLNIFYRDLNFQLVNEDLSYELAQYLSDFGGSIGLWIGMSVITLIEVVDTPARMSTFFAKLDPKLPPIPENGQIECLPFLCAVKQIPPFFDLLGISFKIVKNDIGNNVEILHKAFSRDTAKYSTFDDIIQDEILRQAEKSKNSSSLSFLWLKRALEYMHIFLLQIVEDHEKGGETENLASFCQTAYEKTLKTYHGWFTRKAFSMISHTLPWKKDLLKTLAFNQDQVSIDEIINDTKQYLNGLGEIVKGMNSTIDKFNINFQDVV
;
A
#
# COMPACT_ATOMS: atom_id res chain seq x y z
N MET A 1 0.53 52.05 -18.17
CA MET A 1 -0.59 52.57 -18.99
C MET A 1 -1.58 53.25 -18.06
N TYR A 2 -2.02 54.43 -18.47
CA TYR A 2 -2.60 55.53 -17.69
C TYR A 2 -4.06 55.32 -17.23
N ARG A 3 -4.40 55.97 -16.08
CA ARG A 3 -5.66 56.70 -15.75
C ARG A 3 -6.94 55.86 -15.50
N ASN A 4 -7.88 56.16 -14.58
CA ASN A 4 -8.28 57.41 -13.90
C ASN A 4 -9.20 57.10 -12.68
N HIS A 5 -9.03 57.84 -11.57
CA HIS A 5 -10.11 58.27 -10.63
C HIS A 5 -10.66 59.65 -11.12
N PRO A 6 -11.61 60.43 -10.50
CA PRO A 6 -12.32 60.33 -9.19
C PRO A 6 -13.81 60.89 -9.20
N GLN A 7 -14.37 61.10 -7.98
CA GLN A 7 -15.34 62.16 -7.54
C GLN A 7 -16.86 61.90 -7.54
N PHE A 8 -17.69 62.40 -6.59
CA PHE A 8 -17.65 62.84 -5.17
C PHE A 8 -19.12 63.28 -4.83
N TYR A 9 -19.63 62.98 -3.62
CA TYR A 9 -20.66 63.68 -2.78
C TYR A 9 -22.04 64.13 -3.32
N ASP A 10 -23.12 63.77 -2.60
CA ASP A 10 -23.82 64.71 -1.70
C ASP A 10 -24.72 63.96 -0.68
N GLY A 11 -24.91 64.52 0.51
CA GLY A 11 -25.66 63.92 1.62
C GLY A 11 -26.82 64.79 2.10
N GLN A 12 -27.81 64.20 2.76
CA GLN A 12 -28.74 64.87 3.68
C GLN A 12 -29.41 63.85 4.65
N TYR A 13 -29.26 64.09 5.95
CA TYR A 13 -29.93 63.44 7.10
C TYR A 13 -31.19 64.26 7.48
N PRO A 14 -32.26 63.75 8.17
CA PRO A 14 -32.16 63.26 9.56
C PRO A 14 -33.13 62.12 10.01
N ARG A 15 -32.89 61.71 11.27
CA ARG A 15 -33.28 60.51 12.01
C ARG A 15 -34.75 60.45 12.50
N SER A 16 -35.29 59.24 12.62
CA SER A 16 -36.05 58.83 13.82
C SER A 16 -35.87 57.32 14.11
N ASN A 17 -35.59 57.01 15.38
CA ASN A 17 -35.32 55.67 15.89
C ASN A 17 -36.62 54.85 16.03
N SER A 18 -36.69 53.67 15.42
CA SER A 18 -37.40 52.53 16.01
C SER A 18 -36.53 51.28 15.93
N ARG A 19 -36.37 50.65 17.08
CA ARG A 19 -35.45 49.56 17.36
C ARG A 19 -36.14 48.25 16.96
N TYR A 20 -35.76 47.65 15.84
CA TYR A 20 -36.12 46.27 15.49
C TYR A 20 -34.85 45.43 15.44
N SER A 21 -34.70 44.53 16.42
CA SER A 21 -33.71 43.47 16.40
C SER A 21 -34.01 42.53 15.24
N TYR A 22 -33.01 42.26 14.40
CA TYR A 22 -33.07 41.17 13.43
C TYR A 22 -32.93 39.82 14.15
N PRO A 23 -33.72 38.80 13.82
CA PRO A 23 -33.55 37.47 14.38
C PRO A 23 -32.22 36.87 13.91
N ASN A 24 -31.48 36.26 14.85
CA ASN A 24 -30.17 35.67 14.62
C ASN A 24 -30.24 34.50 13.62
N SER A 25 -29.13 34.25 12.93
CA SER A 25 -28.98 33.19 11.93
C SER A 25 -29.30 31.77 12.43
N GLU A 26 -29.27 31.54 13.75
CA GLU A 26 -29.68 30.29 14.41
C GLU A 26 -31.20 30.03 14.36
N GLU A 27 -32.05 31.06 14.42
CA GLU A 27 -33.52 30.88 14.36
C GLU A 27 -33.98 30.47 12.94
N ARG A 28 -33.27 30.92 11.90
CA ARG A 28 -33.51 30.53 10.51
C ARG A 28 -33.05 29.10 10.21
N SER A 29 -32.01 28.63 10.91
CA SER A 29 -31.50 27.26 10.88
C SER A 29 -32.49 26.31 11.57
N ASN A 30 -32.98 26.67 12.76
CA ASN A 30 -33.94 25.87 13.50
C ASN A 30 -35.30 25.76 12.81
N ALA A 31 -35.81 26.84 12.18
CA ALA A 31 -37.06 26.78 11.40
C ALA A 31 -36.96 25.91 10.13
N LYS A 32 -35.77 25.80 9.52
CA LYS A 32 -35.53 24.88 8.38
C LYS A 32 -35.36 23.43 8.84
N LYS A 33 -34.72 23.22 9.99
CA LYS A 33 -34.52 21.90 10.59
C LYS A 33 -35.85 21.29 11.08
N GLN A 34 -36.69 22.10 11.73
CA GLN A 34 -38.02 21.71 12.18
C GLN A 34 -38.95 21.39 11.00
N ARG A 35 -38.87 22.15 9.89
CA ARG A 35 -39.61 21.86 8.65
C ARG A 35 -39.12 20.58 7.96
N SER A 36 -37.83 20.27 8.02
CA SER A 36 -37.25 19.04 7.48
C SER A 36 -37.62 17.82 8.32
N GLU A 37 -37.63 17.94 9.65
CA GLU A 37 -37.97 16.87 10.59
C GLU A 37 -39.47 16.49 10.51
N THR A 38 -40.35 17.49 10.32
CA THR A 38 -41.81 17.26 10.15
C THR A 38 -42.13 16.51 8.86
N LEU A 39 -41.41 16.81 7.76
CA LEU A 39 -41.54 16.12 6.46
C LEU A 39 -41.07 14.66 6.53
N THR A 40 -40.02 14.36 7.29
CA THR A 40 -39.53 12.97 7.47
C THR A 40 -40.42 12.11 8.37
N SER A 41 -41.08 12.68 9.37
CA SER A 41 -42.03 11.95 10.21
C SER A 41 -43.33 11.61 9.48
N GLU A 42 -43.80 12.49 8.60
CA GLU A 42 -44.98 12.28 7.75
C GLU A 42 -44.72 11.18 6.70
N GLN A 43 -43.53 11.18 6.08
CA GLN A 43 -43.07 10.11 5.18
C GLN A 43 -42.98 8.73 5.86
N LEU A 44 -42.57 8.68 7.14
CA LEU A 44 -42.40 7.44 7.90
C LEU A 44 -43.73 6.80 8.33
N GLU A 45 -44.77 7.61 8.58
CA GLU A 45 -46.14 7.08 8.79
C GLU A 45 -46.78 6.60 7.50
N ILE A 46 -46.47 7.26 6.37
CA ILE A 46 -46.89 6.84 5.02
C ILE A 46 -46.30 5.46 4.66
N ASP A 47 -45.01 5.23 4.93
CA ASP A 47 -44.36 3.94 4.66
C ASP A 47 -44.91 2.80 5.54
N LYS A 48 -45.33 3.11 6.77
CA LYS A 48 -45.95 2.13 7.68
C LYS A 48 -47.37 1.76 7.26
N ALA A 49 -48.18 2.73 6.82
CA ALA A 49 -49.56 2.51 6.37
C ALA A 49 -49.63 1.75 5.02
N LEU A 50 -48.69 2.00 4.09
CA LEU A 50 -48.63 1.34 2.78
C LEU A 50 -48.04 -0.08 2.81
N SER A 51 -47.40 -0.50 3.90
CA SER A 51 -46.82 -1.86 4.02
C SER A 51 -47.87 -2.97 4.25
N ILE A 52 -49.13 -2.61 4.55
CA ILE A 52 -50.20 -3.57 4.81
C ILE A 52 -51.10 -3.66 3.57
N LYS A 53 -50.88 -4.70 2.76
CA LYS A 53 -51.57 -5.10 1.52
C LYS A 53 -50.98 -4.54 0.23
N ASN A 54 -49.97 -5.25 -0.31
CA ASN A 54 -49.92 -5.53 -1.75
C ASN A 54 -49.07 -6.78 -2.03
N GLY A 55 -49.71 -7.94 -2.02
CA GLY A 55 -49.20 -9.14 -2.65
C GLY A 55 -49.89 -9.35 -3.99
N SER A 56 -49.27 -8.93 -5.09
CA SER A 56 -49.61 -9.47 -6.43
C SER A 56 -48.36 -9.64 -7.28
N LYS A 57 -48.14 -10.88 -7.76
CA LYS A 57 -46.97 -11.30 -8.54
C LYS A 57 -47.08 -10.79 -10.00
N PRO A 58 -45.99 -10.35 -10.66
CA PRO A 58 -46.06 -9.91 -12.05
C PRO A 58 -46.23 -11.08 -13.03
N LYS A 59 -47.01 -10.85 -14.09
CA LYS A 59 -47.44 -11.83 -15.10
C LYS A 59 -46.32 -12.16 -16.10
N LYS A 60 -46.07 -13.46 -16.33
CA LYS A 60 -45.03 -14.07 -17.20
C LYS A 60 -44.95 -13.62 -18.68
N LYS A 61 -45.92 -12.87 -19.21
CA LYS A 61 -45.92 -12.42 -20.62
C LYS A 61 -44.91 -11.28 -20.88
N ARG A 62 -44.74 -10.37 -19.92
CA ARG A 62 -43.88 -9.17 -20.00
C ARG A 62 -42.42 -9.52 -20.31
N LEU A 63 -41.87 -10.47 -19.56
CA LEU A 63 -40.48 -10.93 -19.67
C LEU A 63 -40.07 -11.47 -21.05
N ARG A 64 -41.00 -12.05 -21.82
CA ARG A 64 -40.67 -12.66 -23.11
C ARG A 64 -40.49 -11.60 -24.19
N ASP A 65 -41.34 -10.59 -24.19
CA ASP A 65 -41.30 -9.49 -25.14
C ASP A 65 -40.12 -8.55 -24.83
N ASP A 66 -39.82 -8.38 -23.54
CA ASP A 66 -38.62 -7.69 -23.04
C ASP A 66 -37.32 -8.40 -23.50
N ALA A 67 -37.27 -9.72 -23.36
CA ALA A 67 -36.13 -10.52 -23.80
C ALA A 67 -35.96 -10.50 -25.32
N TYR A 68 -37.05 -10.54 -26.09
CA TYR A 68 -37.01 -10.46 -27.55
C TYR A 68 -36.46 -9.11 -28.03
N THR A 69 -36.96 -8.02 -27.44
CA THR A 69 -36.51 -6.66 -27.75
C THR A 69 -35.03 -6.49 -27.41
N PHE A 70 -34.60 -6.92 -26.21
CA PHE A 70 -33.20 -6.88 -25.79
C PHE A 70 -32.27 -7.66 -26.73
N VAL A 71 -32.60 -8.93 -27.04
CA VAL A 71 -31.78 -9.78 -27.91
C VAL A 71 -31.72 -9.22 -29.35
N SER A 72 -32.72 -8.44 -29.77
CA SER A 72 -32.76 -7.82 -31.10
C SER A 72 -31.97 -6.50 -31.21
N THR A 73 -31.78 -5.78 -30.10
CA THR A 73 -31.12 -4.46 -30.07
C THR A 73 -29.76 -4.47 -29.37
N THR A 74 -29.41 -5.58 -28.71
CA THR A 74 -28.14 -5.70 -27.99
C THR A 74 -26.93 -5.62 -28.91
N SER A 75 -25.83 -5.09 -28.38
CA SER A 75 -24.52 -5.08 -29.04
C SER A 75 -23.81 -6.44 -29.03
N LEU A 76 -24.38 -7.47 -28.38
CA LEU A 76 -23.79 -8.81 -28.33
C LEU A 76 -23.69 -9.39 -29.74
N HIS A 77 -22.50 -9.83 -30.16
CA HIS A 77 -22.21 -10.13 -31.56
C HIS A 77 -23.06 -11.27 -32.14
N ALA A 78 -23.30 -12.35 -31.40
CA ALA A 78 -23.95 -13.55 -31.94
C ALA A 78 -25.48 -13.57 -31.76
N LEU A 79 -26.00 -12.90 -30.73
CA LEU A 79 -27.40 -13.01 -30.31
C LEU A 79 -28.42 -12.45 -31.32
N PRO A 80 -28.21 -11.28 -31.95
CA PRO A 80 -29.12 -10.77 -32.99
C PRO A 80 -29.24 -11.69 -34.20
N PHE A 81 -28.17 -12.42 -34.55
CA PHE A 81 -28.18 -13.37 -35.68
C PHE A 81 -28.96 -14.66 -35.37
N VAL A 82 -29.10 -15.03 -34.09
CA VAL A 82 -30.00 -16.12 -33.67
C VAL A 82 -31.45 -15.78 -34.01
N LEU A 83 -31.88 -14.53 -33.75
CA LEU A 83 -33.24 -14.08 -34.08
C LEU A 83 -33.46 -13.89 -35.58
N ARG A 84 -32.46 -13.38 -36.31
CA ARG A 84 -32.55 -13.11 -37.75
C ARG A 84 -32.53 -14.38 -38.62
N SER A 85 -32.01 -15.49 -38.09
CA SER A 85 -31.91 -16.76 -38.81
C SER A 85 -33.27 -17.43 -39.02
N ARG A 86 -33.60 -17.71 -40.29
CA ARG A 86 -34.87 -18.35 -40.70
C ARG A 86 -34.85 -19.88 -40.60
N SER A 87 -33.68 -20.51 -40.67
CA SER A 87 -33.52 -21.97 -40.58
C SER A 87 -33.18 -22.43 -39.16
N TYR A 88 -33.67 -23.60 -38.77
CA TYR A 88 -33.36 -24.20 -37.47
C TYR A 88 -31.87 -24.50 -37.32
N SER A 89 -31.22 -24.95 -38.40
CA SER A 89 -29.76 -25.18 -38.45
C SER A 89 -28.95 -23.90 -38.26
N GLY A 90 -29.38 -22.77 -38.83
CA GLY A 90 -28.73 -21.48 -38.66
C GLY A 90 -28.81 -20.96 -37.22
N ARG A 91 -29.95 -21.17 -36.54
CA ARG A 91 -30.10 -20.81 -35.12
C ARG A 91 -29.16 -21.61 -34.22
N ILE A 92 -29.08 -22.93 -34.44
CA ILE A 92 -28.17 -23.80 -33.70
C ILE A 92 -26.71 -23.38 -33.91
N PHE A 93 -26.32 -23.07 -35.14
CA PHE A 93 -24.97 -22.62 -35.45
C PHE A 93 -24.56 -21.37 -34.66
N TRP A 94 -25.38 -20.32 -34.67
CA TRP A 94 -25.09 -19.08 -33.92
C TRP A 94 -25.11 -19.27 -32.41
N ILE A 95 -25.98 -20.15 -31.89
CA ILE A 95 -25.99 -20.53 -30.47
C ILE A 95 -24.68 -21.25 -30.09
N LEU A 96 -24.22 -22.18 -30.91
CA LEU A 96 -22.96 -22.90 -30.66
C LEU A 96 -21.76 -21.95 -30.67
N ILE A 97 -21.69 -21.03 -31.64
CA ILE A 97 -20.64 -20.01 -31.68
C ILE A 97 -20.66 -19.14 -30.42
N PHE A 98 -21.85 -18.71 -29.97
CA PHE A 98 -21.99 -17.91 -28.75
C PHE A 98 -21.53 -18.69 -27.50
N LEU A 99 -21.88 -19.97 -27.39
CA LEU A 99 -21.46 -20.82 -26.26
C LEU A 99 -19.95 -21.06 -26.25
N VAL A 100 -19.35 -21.35 -27.41
CA VAL A 100 -17.90 -21.53 -27.54
C VAL A 100 -17.17 -20.22 -27.22
N GLY A 101 -17.64 -19.10 -27.76
CA GLY A 101 -17.10 -17.77 -27.47
C GLY A 101 -17.18 -17.41 -25.98
N THR A 102 -18.30 -17.72 -25.33
CA THR A 102 -18.47 -17.50 -23.87
C THR A 102 -17.56 -18.40 -23.06
N GLY A 103 -17.40 -19.67 -23.43
CA GLY A 103 -16.48 -20.60 -22.74
C GLY A 103 -15.03 -20.16 -22.86
N ALA A 104 -14.59 -19.76 -24.06
CA ALA A 104 -13.25 -19.23 -24.30
C ALA A 104 -13.01 -17.91 -23.56
N MET A 105 -14.01 -17.02 -23.51
CA MET A 105 -13.97 -15.79 -22.73
C MET A 105 -13.74 -16.10 -21.25
N LEU A 106 -14.56 -16.96 -20.64
CA LEU A 106 -14.44 -17.30 -19.22
C LEU A 106 -13.08 -17.92 -18.89
N TRP A 107 -12.57 -18.79 -19.76
CA TRP A 107 -11.23 -19.35 -19.62
C TRP A 107 -10.14 -18.27 -19.69
N HIS A 108 -10.23 -17.36 -20.65
CA HIS A 108 -9.27 -16.27 -20.81
C HIS A 108 -9.30 -15.31 -19.61
N LEU A 109 -10.49 -14.92 -19.14
CA LEU A 109 -10.66 -14.09 -17.96
C LEU A 109 -10.09 -14.77 -16.71
N TRP A 110 -10.33 -16.07 -16.53
CA TRP A 110 -9.71 -16.83 -15.44
C TRP A 110 -8.18 -16.78 -15.49
N LEU A 111 -7.58 -16.93 -16.68
CA LEU A 111 -6.13 -16.84 -16.86
C LEU A 111 -5.60 -15.43 -16.51
N LEU A 112 -6.27 -14.37 -16.98
CA LEU A 112 -5.91 -12.99 -16.68
C LEU A 112 -6.03 -12.69 -15.17
N THR A 113 -7.12 -13.13 -14.53
CA THR A 113 -7.31 -12.97 -13.09
C THR A 113 -6.27 -13.77 -12.31
N LYS A 114 -5.93 -14.99 -12.73
CA LYS A 114 -4.85 -15.77 -12.11
C LYS A 114 -3.50 -15.06 -12.23
N ASN A 115 -3.19 -14.47 -13.39
CA ASN A 115 -1.95 -13.71 -13.60
C ASN A 115 -1.91 -12.47 -12.71
N TYR A 116 -3.00 -11.71 -12.64
CA TYR A 116 -3.15 -10.55 -11.75
C TYR A 116 -2.99 -10.91 -10.27
N LEU A 117 -3.62 -12.00 -9.83
CA LEU A 117 -3.54 -12.48 -8.45
C LEU A 117 -2.22 -13.19 -8.12
N SER A 118 -1.34 -13.41 -9.10
CA SER A 118 0.00 -13.94 -8.84
C SER A 118 0.98 -12.88 -8.33
N TYR A 119 0.62 -11.59 -8.46
CA TYR A 119 1.39 -10.44 -7.99
C TYR A 119 2.88 -10.45 -8.42
N SER A 120 3.16 -10.94 -9.63
CA SER A 120 4.53 -10.96 -10.15
C SER A 120 5.10 -9.55 -10.27
N LEU A 121 6.36 -9.38 -9.86
CA LEU A 121 7.10 -8.13 -9.94
C LEU A 121 7.89 -8.05 -11.26
N ALA A 122 7.99 -6.85 -11.81
CA ALA A 122 8.88 -6.50 -12.90
C ALA A 122 9.96 -5.53 -12.39
N THR A 123 11.20 -5.72 -12.83
CA THR A 123 12.32 -4.84 -12.46
C THR A 123 12.66 -3.92 -13.62
N THR A 124 12.66 -2.61 -13.40
CA THR A 124 13.12 -1.62 -14.38
C THR A 124 14.48 -1.07 -13.96
N VAL A 125 15.42 -0.97 -14.92
CA VAL A 125 16.76 -0.45 -14.68
C VAL A 125 16.93 0.86 -15.45
N ASN A 126 17.10 1.95 -14.73
CA ASN A 126 17.29 3.28 -15.26
C ASN A 126 18.70 3.78 -14.93
N ILE A 127 19.30 4.62 -15.78
CA ILE A 127 20.57 5.29 -15.48
C ILE A 127 20.25 6.74 -15.11
N LYS A 128 20.76 7.21 -13.96
CA LYS A 128 20.56 8.57 -13.45
C LYS A 128 21.91 9.29 -13.35
N TYR A 129 21.95 10.56 -13.74
CA TYR A 129 23.15 11.41 -13.74
C TYR A 129 23.01 12.48 -12.66
N GLU A 130 23.76 12.36 -11.56
CA GLU A 130 23.74 13.28 -10.42
C GLU A 130 25.12 13.36 -9.76
N HIS A 131 25.33 14.35 -8.88
CA HIS A 131 26.53 14.40 -8.06
C HIS A 131 26.54 13.25 -7.04
N LEU A 132 27.47 12.31 -7.22
CA LEU A 132 27.57 11.13 -6.37
C LEU A 132 28.23 11.45 -5.03
N GLN A 133 27.61 10.97 -3.96
CA GLN A 133 28.22 10.86 -2.65
C GLN A 133 29.18 9.68 -2.62
N PHE A 134 30.35 9.85 -2.03
CA PHE A 134 31.33 8.79 -1.85
C PHE A 134 30.86 7.83 -0.74
N PRO A 135 31.07 6.50 -0.88
CA PRO A 135 30.74 5.53 0.17
C PRO A 135 31.60 5.72 1.43
N SER A 136 31.25 4.98 2.47
CA SER A 136 32.13 4.76 3.62
C SER A 136 33.07 3.60 3.29
N ILE A 137 34.36 3.76 3.63
CA ILE A 137 35.40 2.77 3.32
C ILE A 137 36.04 2.33 4.62
N SER A 138 35.85 1.07 5.01
CA SER A 138 36.48 0.50 6.21
C SER A 138 37.65 -0.39 5.81
N VAL A 139 38.81 -0.16 6.43
CA VAL A 139 40.04 -0.93 6.18
C VAL A 139 40.55 -1.52 7.48
N CYS A 140 41.04 -2.75 7.41
CA CYS A 140 41.48 -3.52 8.57
C CYS A 140 42.70 -4.37 8.20
N ASN A 141 43.58 -4.67 9.16
CA ASN A 141 44.67 -5.63 8.93
C ASN A 141 44.10 -7.06 8.99
N GLU A 142 44.58 -7.99 8.16
CA GLU A 142 44.19 -9.40 8.28
C GLU A 142 44.74 -10.04 9.57
N ASN A 143 45.77 -9.44 10.17
CA ASN A 143 46.30 -9.81 11.48
C ASN A 143 45.61 -9.00 12.59
N ALA A 144 44.92 -9.67 13.52
CA ALA A 144 44.17 -9.00 14.58
C ALA A 144 45.05 -8.38 15.69
N LEU A 145 46.21 -8.97 15.99
CA LEU A 145 47.07 -8.60 17.13
C LEU A 145 48.54 -8.54 16.75
N ARG A 146 49.25 -7.52 17.25
CA ARG A 146 50.71 -7.40 17.10
C ARG A 146 51.44 -8.37 18.02
N GLN A 147 52.27 -9.22 17.42
CA GLN A 147 52.96 -10.31 18.11
C GLN A 147 53.85 -9.79 19.25
N SER A 148 54.60 -8.70 19.04
CA SER A 148 55.51 -8.16 20.04
C SER A 148 54.80 -7.70 21.32
N LEU A 149 53.59 -7.16 21.18
CA LEU A 149 52.81 -6.66 22.31
C LEU A 149 52.14 -7.78 23.12
N VAL A 150 51.71 -8.86 22.48
CA VAL A 150 51.18 -10.05 23.16
C VAL A 150 52.20 -10.63 24.16
N PHE A 151 53.48 -10.61 23.76
CA PHE A 151 54.60 -11.09 24.58
C PHE A 151 55.27 -10.00 25.42
N SER A 152 54.80 -8.76 25.34
CA SER A 152 55.35 -7.68 26.14
C SER A 152 55.00 -7.88 27.62
N ALA A 153 55.98 -7.66 28.50
CA ALA A 153 55.78 -7.72 29.95
C ALA A 153 54.96 -6.53 30.48
N ASN A 154 54.74 -5.50 29.66
CA ASN A 154 54.09 -4.25 30.05
C ASN A 154 52.55 -4.30 29.96
N LEU A 155 51.98 -5.26 29.24
CA LEU A 155 50.53 -5.47 29.18
C LEU A 155 50.13 -6.74 29.95
N SER A 156 49.03 -6.65 30.70
CA SER A 156 48.46 -7.74 31.49
C SER A 156 47.66 -8.73 30.63
N VAL A 157 48.32 -9.35 29.65
CA VAL A 157 47.71 -10.40 28.81
C VAL A 157 47.58 -11.69 29.63
N PRO A 158 46.40 -12.35 29.65
CA PRO A 158 46.19 -13.59 30.38
C PRO A 158 47.19 -14.69 29.98
N ASP A 159 47.78 -15.37 30.95
CA ASP A 159 48.80 -16.42 30.70
C ASP A 159 48.25 -17.57 29.86
N ALA A 160 46.97 -17.93 30.02
CA ALA A 160 46.30 -18.93 29.20
C ALA A 160 46.26 -18.55 27.70
N PHE A 161 46.13 -17.26 27.39
CA PHE A 161 46.18 -16.77 26.01
C PHE A 161 47.62 -16.80 25.49
N ARG A 162 48.60 -16.37 26.29
CA ARG A 162 50.03 -16.44 25.92
C ARG A 162 50.49 -17.87 25.67
N GLU A 163 50.11 -18.81 26.53
CA GLU A 163 50.42 -20.23 26.39
C GLU A 163 49.80 -20.82 25.12
N TYR A 164 48.58 -20.39 24.74
CA TYR A 164 47.98 -20.79 23.47
C TYR A 164 48.77 -20.28 22.25
N VAL A 165 49.21 -19.03 22.26
CA VAL A 165 50.03 -18.46 21.18
C VAL A 165 51.45 -19.07 21.15
N LEU A 166 52.00 -19.49 22.29
CA LEU A 166 53.32 -20.16 22.40
C LEU A 166 53.29 -21.66 22.06
N GLY A 167 52.25 -22.38 22.47
CA GLY A 167 52.13 -23.83 22.29
C GLY A 167 52.05 -24.26 20.82
N LEU A 168 51.80 -23.32 19.90
CA LEU A 168 51.92 -23.53 18.46
C LEU A 168 53.38 -23.36 17.97
N LYS A 169 54.14 -22.38 18.50
CA LYS A 169 55.56 -22.18 18.17
C LYS A 169 56.42 -23.40 18.48
N ASP A 170 56.13 -24.11 19.57
CA ASP A 170 56.87 -25.31 19.98
C ASP A 170 56.69 -26.49 19.01
N THR A 171 55.62 -26.50 18.20
CA THR A 171 55.42 -27.55 17.18
C THR A 171 56.34 -27.39 15.96
N GLU A 172 56.90 -26.19 15.72
CA GLU A 172 57.88 -25.96 14.65
C GLU A 172 59.32 -26.31 15.03
N GLU A 173 59.72 -26.18 16.30
CA GLU A 173 61.10 -26.51 16.71
C GLU A 173 61.39 -28.02 16.57
N TYR A 174 60.33 -28.84 16.55
CA TYR A 174 60.41 -30.26 16.25
C TYR A 174 60.44 -30.58 14.74
N SER A 175 59.91 -29.70 13.87
CA SER A 175 59.82 -29.95 12.41
C SER A 175 61.03 -29.45 11.61
N LYS A 176 61.80 -28.49 12.15
CA LYS A 176 63.01 -27.94 11.48
C LYS A 176 64.28 -28.79 11.67
N ASN A 177 64.22 -29.91 12.39
CA ASN A 177 65.39 -30.78 12.65
C ASN A 177 65.48 -32.05 11.79
N GLU A 178 64.69 -32.17 10.71
CA GLU A 178 64.89 -33.23 9.71
C GLU A 178 65.27 -32.65 8.35
N THR A 179 66.53 -32.20 8.21
CA THR A 179 67.23 -32.25 6.92
C THR A 179 68.75 -32.23 7.14
N ASN A 180 69.35 -33.41 7.27
CA ASN A 180 70.76 -33.62 6.91
C ASN A 180 70.82 -34.43 5.61
N PRO A 181 71.51 -33.95 4.56
CA PRO A 181 71.59 -34.66 3.29
C PRO A 181 72.64 -35.77 3.33
N GLY A 182 72.16 -37.00 3.14
CA GLY A 182 72.82 -38.00 2.30
C GLY A 182 74.04 -38.74 2.86
N ASP A 183 73.82 -39.99 3.27
CA ASP A 183 74.73 -41.08 2.91
C ASP A 183 73.93 -42.38 2.69
N ARG A 184 74.13 -43.01 1.53
CA ARG A 184 73.48 -44.28 1.14
C ARG A 184 74.02 -45.44 1.98
N PRO A 185 73.20 -46.46 2.30
CA PRO A 185 73.69 -47.63 3.03
C PRO A 185 74.31 -48.66 2.07
N PRO A 186 75.35 -49.41 2.48
CA PRO A 186 75.60 -50.75 1.99
C PRO A 186 75.01 -51.80 2.95
N PRO A 187 74.72 -53.02 2.47
CA PRO A 187 73.85 -53.94 3.19
C PRO A 187 74.59 -54.83 4.18
N ALA A 188 73.83 -55.23 5.21
CA ALA A 188 73.86 -56.45 5.99
C ALA A 188 75.22 -57.18 6.18
N ASN A 189 75.60 -57.48 7.43
CA ASN A 189 75.12 -58.70 8.09
C ASN A 189 75.76 -58.90 9.48
N ASN A 190 74.91 -59.42 10.37
CA ASN A 190 75.20 -60.51 11.30
C ASN A 190 76.05 -60.31 12.57
N LYS A 191 75.33 -60.66 13.66
CA LYS A 191 75.64 -61.70 14.66
C LYS A 191 76.12 -61.25 16.04
N ARG A 192 75.14 -61.40 16.95
CA ARG A 192 75.15 -62.32 18.12
C ARG A 192 75.80 -61.82 19.42
N ARG A 193 74.92 -61.80 20.45
CA ARG A 193 75.07 -62.41 21.81
C ARG A 193 76.23 -61.86 22.65
N ARG A 194 76.08 -61.52 23.95
CA ARG A 194 75.39 -62.25 25.03
C ARG A 194 75.61 -61.49 26.36
N LYS A 195 74.57 -61.43 27.22
CA LYS A 195 74.53 -61.71 28.69
C LYS A 195 75.50 -60.94 29.63
N ARG A 196 75.20 -60.56 30.88
CA ARG A 196 74.15 -60.86 31.89
C ARG A 196 74.35 -59.79 33.00
N SER A 197 73.34 -58.99 33.34
CA SER A 197 72.37 -59.10 34.46
C SER A 197 72.90 -58.89 35.89
N THR A 198 72.35 -57.88 36.59
CA THR A 198 71.56 -57.92 37.86
C THR A 198 71.46 -56.47 38.40
N LYS A 199 70.35 -55.83 38.79
CA LYS A 199 68.91 -56.09 39.01
C LYS A 199 68.15 -54.77 38.72
N PRO A 200 66.92 -54.78 38.17
CA PRO A 200 66.07 -53.59 38.01
C PRO A 200 65.04 -53.47 39.15
N LYS A 201 64.66 -52.23 39.50
CA LYS A 201 63.44 -51.93 40.27
C LYS A 201 62.41 -51.29 39.32
N LYS A 202 61.26 -51.98 39.25
CA LYS A 202 59.92 -51.70 38.70
C LYS A 202 59.71 -50.60 37.61
N PRO A 203 58.99 -50.92 36.53
CA PRO A 203 58.66 -50.01 35.44
C PRO A 203 57.33 -49.26 35.68
N PHE A 204 57.20 -48.06 35.12
CA PHE A 204 55.91 -47.50 34.74
C PHE A 204 55.83 -47.60 33.20
N HIS A 205 54.99 -48.52 32.72
CA HIS A 205 54.74 -48.75 31.30
C HIS A 205 53.80 -47.66 30.77
N VAL A 206 54.21 -46.96 29.72
CA VAL A 206 53.28 -46.49 28.68
C VAL A 206 53.79 -47.08 27.37
N ASN A 207 52.94 -47.92 26.76
CA ASN A 207 53.24 -48.64 25.53
C ASN A 207 53.25 -47.69 24.34
N SER A 208 54.30 -47.79 23.52
CA SER A 208 54.27 -47.36 22.12
C SER A 208 53.62 -48.46 21.27
N SER A 209 52.33 -48.29 20.98
CA SER A 209 51.64 -48.92 19.85
C SER A 209 50.23 -48.33 19.67
N SER A 210 50.14 -47.25 18.91
CA SER A 210 49.02 -46.93 18.01
C SER A 210 49.67 -46.09 16.90
N GLU A 211 49.69 -46.56 15.66
CA GLU A 211 48.73 -46.14 14.64
C GLU A 211 48.53 -44.62 14.64
N LEU A 212 48.64 -44.01 13.45
CA LEU A 212 48.06 -42.69 13.20
C LEU A 212 46.62 -42.71 13.72
N GLU A 213 46.41 -42.30 14.97
CA GLU A 213 45.09 -41.95 15.44
C GLU A 213 44.71 -40.73 14.63
N GLN A 214 43.98 -40.97 13.54
CA GLN A 214 42.88 -40.10 13.18
C GLN A 214 42.15 -39.81 14.48
N LYS A 215 42.48 -38.68 15.13
CA LYS A 215 41.66 -38.17 16.23
C LYS A 215 40.26 -38.07 15.64
N SER A 216 39.35 -38.89 16.18
CA SER A 216 37.92 -38.78 15.90
C SER A 216 37.54 -37.29 15.93
N PRO A 217 36.68 -36.81 15.02
CA PRO A 217 36.28 -35.41 15.03
C PRO A 217 35.80 -35.06 16.43
N GLN A 218 36.39 -34.02 17.05
CA GLN A 218 35.95 -33.60 18.37
C GLN A 218 34.58 -32.96 18.21
N TYR A 219 33.56 -33.74 18.52
CA TYR A 219 32.23 -33.22 18.72
C TYR A 219 32.05 -32.85 20.20
N GLU A 220 31.72 -31.59 20.44
CA GLU A 220 31.24 -31.08 21.73
C GLU A 220 29.74 -31.40 21.83
N ARG A 221 29.29 -31.75 23.03
CA ARG A 221 27.88 -32.13 23.26
C ARG A 221 27.16 -30.96 23.92
N ASP A 222 26.09 -30.51 23.28
CA ASP A 222 25.26 -29.44 23.79
C ASP A 222 24.63 -29.87 25.14
N PRO A 223 24.89 -29.16 26.25
CA PRO A 223 24.45 -29.59 27.57
C PRO A 223 22.93 -29.52 27.78
N GLU A 224 22.18 -28.80 26.94
CA GLU A 224 20.72 -28.69 27.05
C GLU A 224 19.99 -29.68 26.13
N THR A 225 20.50 -29.87 24.92
CA THR A 225 19.82 -30.68 23.89
C THR A 225 20.43 -32.07 23.73
N ASN A 226 21.59 -32.32 24.36
CA ASN A 226 22.43 -33.51 24.16
C ASN A 226 22.82 -33.75 22.69
N GLU A 227 22.63 -32.77 21.81
CA GLU A 227 23.01 -32.87 20.42
C GLU A 227 24.53 -32.75 20.28
N GLU A 228 25.08 -33.61 19.44
CA GLU A 228 26.51 -33.65 19.13
C GLU A 228 26.78 -32.59 18.05
N TYR A 229 27.56 -31.56 18.38
CA TYR A 229 28.03 -30.55 17.43
C TYR A 229 29.54 -30.59 17.33
N GLY A 230 30.06 -30.70 16.12
CA GLY A 230 31.48 -30.88 15.92
C GLY A 230 31.85 -30.77 14.46
N TYR A 231 33.10 -30.39 14.30
CA TYR A 231 33.73 -30.15 13.02
C TYR A 231 34.14 -31.49 12.42
N GLY A 232 33.31 -32.07 11.55
CA GLY A 232 33.71 -33.23 10.73
C GLY A 232 34.89 -32.85 9.83
N ASN A 233 35.89 -33.74 9.68
CA ASN A 233 37.08 -33.64 8.79
C ASN A 233 37.45 -32.23 8.27
N THR A 234 37.56 -31.22 9.15
CA THR A 234 38.04 -29.89 8.78
C THR A 234 39.56 -29.90 8.74
N SER A 235 40.16 -29.05 7.89
CA SER A 235 41.62 -28.91 7.84
C SER A 235 42.15 -28.44 9.20
N THR A 236 43.37 -28.86 9.56
CA THR A 236 44.06 -28.40 10.78
C THR A 236 44.12 -26.87 10.86
N GLU A 237 44.26 -26.21 9.71
CA GLU A 237 44.22 -24.75 9.55
C GLU A 237 42.88 -24.14 10.01
N TYR A 238 41.74 -24.70 9.59
CA TYR A 238 40.43 -24.24 10.01
C TYR A 238 40.22 -24.41 11.52
N ARG A 239 40.72 -25.52 12.08
CA ARG A 239 40.67 -25.78 13.52
C ARG A 239 41.51 -24.78 14.32
N ASN A 240 42.70 -24.44 13.83
CA ASN A 240 43.57 -23.46 14.46
C ASN A 240 42.95 -22.06 14.42
N TYR A 241 42.36 -21.67 13.29
CA TYR A 241 41.63 -20.41 13.13
C TYR A 241 40.42 -20.29 14.08
N GLU A 242 39.57 -21.31 14.15
CA GLU A 242 38.43 -21.31 15.08
C GLU A 242 38.89 -21.25 16.55
N THR A 243 39.96 -21.97 16.87
CA THR A 243 40.51 -21.96 18.24
C THR A 243 41.15 -20.60 18.55
N TYR A 244 41.75 -19.93 17.56
CA TYR A 244 42.26 -18.57 17.67
C TYR A 244 41.15 -17.54 17.89
N SER A 245 40.10 -17.55 17.06
CA SER A 245 38.93 -16.67 17.22
C SER A 245 38.28 -16.88 18.60
N LYS A 246 38.18 -18.13 19.06
CA LYS A 246 37.75 -18.46 20.42
C LYS A 246 38.70 -17.93 21.51
N ALA A 247 40.01 -17.84 21.26
CA ALA A 247 41.00 -17.33 22.21
C ALA A 247 41.02 -15.79 22.25
N LEU A 248 40.77 -15.12 21.13
CA LEU A 248 40.63 -13.65 21.08
C LEU A 248 39.53 -13.13 22.00
N ARG A 249 38.49 -13.94 22.26
CA ARG A 249 37.42 -13.68 23.24
C ARG A 249 37.87 -13.63 24.70
N LEU A 250 39.11 -14.06 25.01
CA LEU A 250 39.68 -13.95 26.36
C LEU A 250 40.17 -12.54 26.68
N LEU A 251 40.31 -11.68 25.67
CA LEU A 251 40.84 -10.34 25.82
C LEU A 251 39.68 -9.34 25.87
N ASP A 252 39.71 -8.40 26.82
CA ASP A 252 38.75 -7.30 26.86
C ASP A 252 38.93 -6.34 25.65
N SER A 253 37.91 -5.54 25.34
CA SER A 253 37.92 -4.69 24.15
C SER A 253 39.03 -3.64 24.16
N SER A 254 39.34 -3.05 25.32
CA SER A 254 40.44 -2.08 25.46
C SER A 254 41.80 -2.72 25.18
N LEU A 255 42.07 -3.87 25.77
CA LEU A 255 43.31 -4.62 25.60
C LEU A 255 43.45 -5.12 24.17
N ARG A 256 42.36 -5.59 23.55
CA ARG A 256 42.35 -5.96 22.13
C ARG A 256 42.71 -4.77 21.24
N TYR A 257 42.17 -3.60 21.55
CA TYR A 257 42.49 -2.38 20.83
C TYR A 257 43.97 -1.99 20.96
N ASP A 258 44.53 -2.06 22.16
CA ASP A 258 45.93 -1.74 22.41
C ASP A 258 46.89 -2.73 21.74
N LEU A 259 46.55 -4.02 21.76
CA LEU A 259 47.32 -5.08 21.11
C LEU A 259 47.18 -5.07 19.58
N GLY A 260 46.11 -4.52 19.03
CA GLY A 260 45.86 -4.45 17.59
C GLY A 260 46.74 -3.45 16.85
N HIS A 261 46.73 -3.53 15.51
CA HIS A 261 47.42 -2.58 14.64
C HIS A 261 46.84 -1.17 14.78
N GLN A 262 47.68 -0.15 14.78
CA GLN A 262 47.27 1.23 15.05
C GLN A 262 47.04 2.00 13.75
N LYS A 263 46.10 2.95 13.80
CA LYS A 263 45.63 3.71 12.63
C LYS A 263 46.75 4.44 11.88
N ASN A 264 47.58 5.16 12.63
CA ASN A 264 48.71 5.95 12.14
C ASN A 264 49.87 5.12 11.60
N VAL A 265 49.91 3.82 11.92
CA VAL A 265 50.91 2.88 11.39
C VAL A 265 50.37 2.18 10.15
N LEU A 266 49.11 1.70 10.19
CA LEU A 266 48.49 1.02 9.06
C LEU A 266 48.29 1.95 7.86
N ILE A 267 47.86 3.20 8.07
CA ILE A 267 47.54 4.16 7.01
C ILE A 267 48.66 5.21 6.93
N LEU A 268 49.60 5.02 6.01
CA LEU A 268 50.75 5.91 5.85
C LEU A 268 50.47 7.16 5.02
N SER A 269 49.54 7.05 4.07
CA SER A 269 49.17 8.18 3.22
C SER A 269 47.72 8.02 2.78
N CYS A 270 47.00 9.14 2.79
CA CYS A 270 45.62 9.25 2.38
C CYS A 270 45.48 10.44 1.42
N ALA A 271 44.77 10.24 0.32
CA ALA A 271 44.32 11.34 -0.53
C ALA A 271 42.89 11.10 -1.02
N PHE A 272 42.04 12.13 -0.97
CA PHE A 272 40.68 12.10 -1.47
C PHE A 272 40.42 13.31 -2.36
N ASN A 273 39.82 13.11 -3.55
CA ASN A 273 39.68 14.17 -4.57
C ASN A 273 41.03 14.84 -4.93
N GLY A 274 42.14 14.10 -4.85
CA GLY A 274 43.50 14.59 -5.09
C GLY A 274 44.05 15.51 -4.00
N ILE A 275 43.35 15.63 -2.87
CA ILE A 275 43.77 16.42 -1.70
C ILE A 275 44.19 15.45 -0.60
N GLU A 276 45.31 15.72 0.05
CA GLU A 276 45.81 14.92 1.17
C GLU A 276 44.80 14.93 2.33
N CYS A 277 44.53 13.75 2.90
CA CYS A 277 43.67 13.56 4.07
C CYS A 277 44.48 13.03 5.25
N ASP A 278 43.95 13.25 6.45
CA ASP A 278 44.57 12.83 7.70
C ASP A 278 43.87 11.56 8.24
N THR A 279 44.60 10.80 9.05
CA THR A 279 44.11 9.70 9.88
C THR A 279 42.99 10.12 10.82
N GLU A 280 42.90 11.40 11.22
CA GLU A 280 41.76 11.96 11.98
C GLU A 280 40.43 11.88 11.20
N ASN A 281 40.47 11.73 9.87
CA ASN A 281 39.26 11.57 9.05
C ASN A 281 38.67 10.15 9.11
N PHE A 282 39.30 9.23 9.84
CA PHE A 282 38.84 7.87 10.02
C PHE A 282 38.34 7.64 11.45
N THR A 283 37.21 6.94 11.55
CA THR A 283 36.69 6.45 12.83
C THR A 283 37.21 5.06 13.11
N ASP A 284 37.42 4.78 14.39
CA ASP A 284 37.93 3.49 14.85
C ASP A 284 36.75 2.53 15.03
N TYR A 285 36.92 1.28 14.62
CA TYR A 285 35.94 0.21 14.77
C TYR A 285 36.69 -1.08 15.11
N LEU A 286 36.33 -1.74 16.20
CA LEU A 286 36.97 -2.99 16.63
C LEU A 286 36.20 -4.20 16.08
N SER A 287 36.77 -4.89 15.08
CA SER A 287 36.26 -6.16 14.56
C SER A 287 36.62 -7.33 15.47
N HIS A 288 35.70 -8.29 15.56
CA HIS A 288 35.92 -9.53 16.29
C HIS A 288 37.09 -10.35 15.74
N ASP A 289 37.12 -10.55 14.43
CA ASP A 289 38.07 -11.47 13.78
C ASP A 289 39.33 -10.75 13.28
N TYR A 290 39.24 -9.46 12.97
CA TYR A 290 40.33 -8.69 12.34
C TYR A 290 40.94 -7.61 13.24
N GLY A 291 40.45 -7.42 14.46
CA GLY A 291 40.97 -6.43 15.40
C GLY A 291 40.64 -5.00 14.98
N ASN A 292 41.61 -4.09 15.05
CA ASN A 292 41.37 -2.67 14.80
C ASN A 292 41.15 -2.37 13.31
N CYS A 293 39.98 -1.83 13.00
CA CYS A 293 39.61 -1.33 11.69
C CYS A 293 39.35 0.18 11.71
N PHE A 294 39.49 0.82 10.55
CA PHE A 294 39.37 2.27 10.41
C PHE A 294 38.45 2.63 9.24
N THR A 295 37.45 3.46 9.50
CA THR A 295 36.42 3.81 8.51
C THR A 295 36.56 5.26 8.04
N PHE A 296 36.91 5.44 6.77
CA PHE A 296 36.88 6.73 6.09
C PHE A 296 35.45 7.14 5.75
N ASN A 297 35.16 8.44 5.85
CA ASN A 297 33.85 9.01 5.51
C ASN A 297 32.70 8.36 6.30
N ASP A 298 32.92 8.15 7.60
CA ASP A 298 31.91 7.61 8.50
C ASP A 298 30.90 8.69 8.94
N PHE A 299 29.67 8.26 9.19
CA PHE A 299 28.57 9.08 9.68
C PHE A 299 28.82 9.56 11.11
N LEU A 300 29.37 8.71 11.99
CA LEU A 300 29.57 9.02 13.41
C LEU A 300 30.54 10.20 13.64
N ASN A 301 31.61 10.29 12.84
CA ASN A 301 32.54 11.43 12.88
C ASN A 301 31.82 12.76 12.58
N ARG A 302 30.80 12.72 11.72
CA ARG A 302 30.09 13.90 11.21
C ARG A 302 28.80 14.20 11.97
N SER A 303 28.33 13.30 12.84
CA SER A 303 27.08 13.45 13.62
C SER A 303 27.08 14.63 14.60
N LYS A 304 28.24 15.24 14.87
CA LYS A 304 28.34 16.50 15.65
C LYS A 304 27.86 17.74 14.87
N SER A 305 27.65 17.62 13.55
CA SER A 305 27.09 18.68 12.70
C SER A 305 25.56 18.57 12.62
N PRO A 306 24.81 19.69 12.58
CA PRO A 306 23.34 19.68 12.50
C PRO A 306 22.76 19.03 11.23
N ARG A 307 23.61 18.74 10.23
CA ARG A 307 23.30 17.89 9.05
C ARG A 307 24.56 17.13 8.63
N PRO A 308 24.81 15.91 9.13
CA PRO A 308 25.94 15.10 8.67
C PRO A 308 25.78 14.80 7.17
N GLN A 309 26.65 15.38 6.33
CA GLN A 309 26.72 15.08 4.90
C GLN A 309 28.00 14.30 4.62
N GLY A 310 27.87 13.18 3.90
CA GLY A 310 29.04 12.45 3.42
C GLY A 310 29.79 13.22 2.35
N LEU A 311 31.05 12.86 2.16
CA LEU A 311 31.92 13.43 1.13
C LEU A 311 31.36 13.18 -0.27
N ARG A 312 31.59 14.10 -1.19
CA ARG A 312 31.17 13.99 -2.60
C ARG A 312 32.39 13.93 -3.51
N VAL A 313 32.27 13.20 -4.61
CA VAL A 313 33.30 13.17 -5.65
C VAL A 313 33.16 14.36 -6.60
N ARG A 314 34.30 14.89 -7.06
CA ARG A 314 34.34 15.98 -8.05
C ARG A 314 34.43 15.48 -9.50
N GLY A 315 34.76 14.21 -9.68
CA GLY A 315 35.02 13.59 -10.97
C GLY A 315 35.01 12.06 -10.87
N SER A 316 35.15 11.37 -12.00
CA SER A 316 35.36 9.92 -12.06
C SER A 316 36.85 9.58 -12.30
N GLY A 317 37.27 8.39 -11.91
CA GLY A 317 38.66 7.94 -12.01
C GLY A 317 39.48 8.11 -10.72
N THR A 318 40.67 7.50 -10.70
CA THR A 318 41.50 7.32 -9.49
C THR A 318 41.86 8.64 -8.80
N THR A 319 42.09 9.72 -9.54
CA THR A 319 42.43 11.04 -8.98
C THR A 319 41.32 11.64 -8.13
N TYR A 320 40.06 11.35 -8.45
CA TYR A 320 38.90 11.90 -7.73
C TYR A 320 38.38 10.97 -6.62
N GLY A 321 38.90 9.74 -6.55
CA GLY A 321 38.56 8.76 -5.52
C GLY A 321 39.38 8.92 -4.24
N LEU A 322 39.38 7.85 -3.44
CA LEU A 322 40.24 7.66 -2.27
C LEU A 322 41.47 6.86 -2.68
N SER A 323 42.66 7.35 -2.33
CA SER A 323 43.95 6.68 -2.53
C SER A 323 44.61 6.49 -1.16
N LEU A 324 44.86 5.24 -0.79
CA LEU A 324 45.52 4.86 0.46
C LEU A 324 46.84 4.14 0.17
N LEU A 325 47.84 4.39 1.03
CA LEU A 325 49.03 3.57 1.13
C LEU A 325 49.03 2.89 2.49
N LEU A 326 48.94 1.56 2.48
CA LEU A 326 48.84 0.74 3.68
C LEU A 326 50.16 0.05 4.00
N TYR A 327 50.53 0.02 5.28
CA TYR A 327 51.65 -0.74 5.82
C TYR A 327 51.14 -1.83 6.75
N LEU A 328 51.42 -3.10 6.42
CA LEU A 328 50.84 -4.24 7.11
C LEU A 328 51.57 -4.63 8.39
N GLU A 329 52.80 -4.16 8.65
CA GLU A 329 53.63 -4.64 9.77
C GLU A 329 53.74 -6.18 9.78
N ARG A 330 54.14 -6.80 8.66
CA ARG A 330 54.18 -8.28 8.53
C ARG A 330 55.08 -8.96 9.57
N ASN A 331 56.07 -8.26 10.09
CA ASN A 331 56.93 -8.70 11.19
C ASN A 331 56.16 -8.90 12.51
N GLU A 332 55.00 -8.25 12.67
CA GLU A 332 54.14 -8.35 13.85
C GLU A 332 53.05 -9.43 13.72
N TYR A 333 53.04 -10.19 12.62
CA TYR A 333 52.04 -11.22 12.38
C TYR A 333 52.26 -12.44 13.27
N THR A 334 51.16 -12.95 13.83
CA THR A 334 51.12 -14.27 14.47
C THR A 334 50.95 -15.36 13.40
N LEU A 335 52.02 -15.64 12.65
CA LEU A 335 52.02 -16.44 11.39
C LEU A 335 51.31 -17.81 11.42
N GLU A 336 51.12 -18.43 12.59
CA GLU A 336 50.42 -19.73 12.74
C GLU A 336 48.90 -19.58 13.00
N LEU A 337 48.46 -18.37 13.34
CA LEU A 337 47.08 -18.04 13.74
C LEU A 337 46.39 -17.15 12.70
N THR A 338 47.17 -16.33 12.01
CA THR A 338 46.70 -15.46 10.92
C THR A 338 46.89 -16.18 9.59
N PRO A 339 45.79 -16.68 8.96
CA PRO A 339 45.89 -17.60 7.81
C PRO A 339 46.42 -16.93 6.53
N ALA A 340 46.34 -15.61 6.43
CA ALA A 340 46.77 -14.85 5.26
C ALA A 340 47.39 -13.50 5.63
N SER A 341 48.35 -13.05 4.81
CA SER A 341 48.91 -11.70 4.92
C SER A 341 48.26 -10.76 3.92
N GLY A 342 47.72 -9.64 4.42
CA GLY A 342 46.97 -8.69 3.61
C GLY A 342 46.21 -7.66 4.46
N ALA A 343 45.37 -6.89 3.80
CA ALA A 343 44.39 -6.02 4.44
C ALA A 343 42.99 -6.37 3.94
N ARG A 344 41.96 -6.12 4.75
CA ARG A 344 40.56 -6.32 4.40
C ARG A 344 39.88 -4.98 4.21
N VAL A 345 39.10 -4.82 3.14
CA VAL A 345 38.35 -3.58 2.86
C VAL A 345 36.86 -3.85 2.66
N VAL A 346 36.02 -2.98 3.22
CA VAL A 346 34.56 -2.95 3.00
C VAL A 346 34.18 -1.62 2.39
N ILE A 347 33.30 -1.67 1.40
CA ILE A 347 32.66 -0.50 0.81
C ILE A 347 31.20 -0.55 1.21
N SER A 348 30.74 0.43 1.98
CA SER A 348 29.36 0.49 2.48
C SER A 348 28.70 1.83 2.17
N GLU A 349 27.36 1.85 2.19
CA GLU A 349 26.61 3.09 2.06
C GLU A 349 26.90 4.02 3.24
N PHE A 350 26.98 5.33 2.98
CA PHE A 350 27.18 6.32 4.04
C PHE A 350 26.07 6.24 5.09
N GLY A 351 26.46 6.10 6.35
CA GLY A 351 25.52 5.92 7.46
C GLY A 351 25.00 4.49 7.61
N SER A 352 25.61 3.51 6.96
CA SER A 352 25.37 2.09 7.23
C SER A 352 26.55 1.46 7.99
N HIS A 353 26.25 0.47 8.83
CA HIS A 353 27.27 -0.25 9.60
C HIS A 353 28.20 -1.07 8.67
N PRO A 354 29.53 -0.93 8.79
CA PRO A 354 30.49 -1.65 7.96
C PRO A 354 30.66 -3.10 8.43
N ASN A 355 29.98 -4.03 7.77
CA ASN A 355 30.03 -5.44 8.12
C ASN A 355 31.27 -6.15 7.52
N ILE A 356 32.42 -6.01 8.19
CA ILE A 356 33.71 -6.51 7.68
C ILE A 356 33.85 -8.02 7.70
N ASP A 357 33.20 -8.68 8.66
CA ASP A 357 33.28 -10.12 8.80
C ASP A 357 32.56 -10.84 7.64
N HIS A 358 31.43 -10.28 7.18
CA HIS A 358 30.63 -10.88 6.10
C HIS A 358 30.94 -10.33 4.69
N ASN A 359 31.22 -9.04 4.54
CA ASN A 359 31.28 -8.38 3.21
C ASN A 359 32.68 -7.86 2.83
N GLY A 360 33.72 -8.16 3.60
CA GLY A 360 35.07 -7.67 3.35
C GLY A 360 35.77 -8.33 2.15
N LEU A 361 36.52 -7.54 1.40
CA LEU A 361 37.41 -7.96 0.32
C LEU A 361 38.85 -8.03 0.83
N SER A 362 39.51 -9.16 0.61
CA SER A 362 40.93 -9.31 0.96
C SER A 362 41.83 -8.71 -0.13
N LEU A 363 42.83 -7.94 0.31
CA LEU A 363 43.80 -7.22 -0.50
C LEU A 363 45.18 -7.84 -0.33
N SER A 364 45.78 -8.27 -1.44
CA SER A 364 47.11 -8.89 -1.42
C SER A 364 48.24 -7.83 -1.33
N PRO A 365 49.30 -8.10 -0.54
CA PRO A 365 50.47 -7.23 -0.45
C PRO A 365 51.25 -7.18 -1.77
N GLY A 366 51.99 -6.10 -1.96
CA GLY A 366 52.90 -5.90 -3.11
C GLY A 366 52.19 -5.50 -4.39
N LYS A 367 50.95 -5.00 -4.26
CA LYS A 367 50.09 -4.60 -5.36
C LYS A 367 49.56 -3.18 -5.17
N GLU A 368 49.41 -2.49 -6.28
CA GLU A 368 48.51 -1.35 -6.41
C GLU A 368 47.19 -1.88 -6.97
N ILE A 369 46.13 -1.71 -6.20
CA ILE A 369 44.80 -2.27 -6.44
C ILE A 369 43.86 -1.09 -6.72
N ASP A 370 43.32 -1.07 -7.93
CA ASP A 370 42.39 -0.07 -8.43
C ASP A 370 40.97 -0.69 -8.43
N ILE A 371 40.10 -0.20 -7.54
CA ILE A 371 38.69 -0.62 -7.38
C ILE A 371 37.78 0.45 -7.98
N GLY A 372 37.22 0.14 -9.14
CA GLY A 372 36.21 0.94 -9.83
C GLY A 372 34.80 0.63 -9.33
N LEU A 373 34.14 1.62 -8.76
CA LEU A 373 32.78 1.56 -8.23
C LEU A 373 31.77 1.94 -9.31
N LYS A 374 30.62 1.26 -9.30
CA LYS A 374 29.39 1.71 -9.95
C LYS A 374 28.25 1.60 -8.95
N LYS A 375 27.62 2.74 -8.62
CA LYS A 375 26.52 2.79 -7.66
C LYS A 375 25.26 2.17 -8.27
N VAL A 376 24.63 1.28 -7.53
CA VAL A 376 23.32 0.68 -7.85
C VAL A 376 22.37 1.00 -6.69
N PHE A 377 21.34 1.80 -6.95
CA PHE A 377 20.30 2.12 -6.00
C PHE A 377 19.06 1.28 -6.29
N ILE A 378 18.66 0.46 -5.33
CA ILE A 378 17.54 -0.49 -5.46
C ILE A 378 16.36 0.03 -4.64
N GLN A 379 15.22 0.20 -5.30
CA GLN A 379 13.94 0.52 -4.70
C GLN A 379 12.99 -0.67 -4.86
N ARG A 380 12.69 -1.32 -3.74
CA ARG A 380 11.82 -2.49 -3.67
C ARG A 380 10.37 -2.09 -3.41
N LEU A 381 9.44 -2.79 -4.05
CA LEU A 381 8.02 -2.52 -3.87
C LEU A 381 7.53 -3.16 -2.56
N LYS A 382 6.98 -2.33 -1.66
CA LYS A 382 6.28 -2.81 -0.48
C LYS A 382 4.87 -3.25 -0.87
N TYR A 383 4.63 -4.56 -0.96
CA TYR A 383 3.31 -5.08 -1.33
C TYR A 383 3.01 -6.44 -0.70
N GLN A 384 1.89 -6.56 0.02
CA GLN A 384 1.34 -7.76 0.67
C GLN A 384 2.36 -8.74 1.27
N GLN A 385 2.98 -9.59 0.44
CA GLN A 385 3.95 -10.66 0.78
C GLN A 385 5.44 -10.28 0.62
N HIS A 386 5.76 -9.20 -0.09
CA HIS A 386 7.12 -8.66 -0.19
C HIS A 386 7.30 -7.57 0.87
N THR A 387 7.67 -7.99 2.07
CA THR A 387 7.84 -7.13 3.25
C THR A 387 9.25 -6.57 3.31
N CYS A 388 9.57 -5.60 2.47
CA CYS A 388 10.77 -4.82 2.71
C CYS A 388 10.55 -3.85 3.89
N LYS A 389 11.62 -3.52 4.62
CA LYS A 389 11.59 -2.59 5.77
C LYS A 389 12.04 -1.18 5.38
N GLU A 390 11.28 -0.18 5.84
CA GLU A 390 11.61 1.25 5.75
C GLU A 390 11.84 1.77 7.16
N GLU A 391 13.01 1.49 7.74
CA GLU A 391 13.34 1.94 9.09
C GLU A 391 14.59 2.83 9.05
N THR A 392 14.38 4.13 9.27
CA THR A 392 15.45 5.10 9.54
C THR A 392 15.68 5.13 11.04
N ASN A 393 16.93 5.00 11.50
CA ASN A 393 17.35 4.88 12.92
C ASN A 393 17.02 3.53 13.58
N TYR A 394 17.52 2.45 12.99
CA TYR A 394 17.41 1.12 13.60
C TYR A 394 18.16 1.08 14.95
N LEU A 395 17.42 0.81 16.03
CA LEU A 395 17.93 0.51 17.38
C LEU A 395 18.88 1.51 18.05
N GLN A 396 18.66 2.81 17.91
CA GLN A 396 19.54 3.83 18.54
C GLN A 396 21.01 3.76 18.05
N LEU A 397 21.30 2.93 17.04
CA LEU A 397 22.66 2.68 16.56
C LEU A 397 23.26 3.85 15.76
N SER A 398 22.57 4.99 15.63
CA SER A 398 22.94 6.11 14.73
C SER A 398 23.14 5.74 13.24
N TYR A 399 22.99 4.46 12.87
CA TYR A 399 23.09 3.93 11.52
C TYR A 399 21.72 3.60 10.92
N ASN A 400 21.66 3.58 9.59
CA ASN A 400 20.50 3.17 8.81
C ASN A 400 20.35 1.64 8.80
N TYR A 401 19.10 1.17 8.69
CA TYR A 401 18.79 -0.24 8.58
C TYR A 401 19.44 -0.88 7.34
N THR A 402 20.17 -1.96 7.55
CA THR A 402 20.60 -2.88 6.49
C THR A 402 20.33 -4.31 6.92
N GLN A 403 20.20 -5.23 5.96
CA GLN A 403 20.00 -6.65 6.29
C GLN A 403 21.19 -7.22 7.07
N GLY A 404 22.41 -6.83 6.73
CA GLY A 404 23.63 -7.25 7.45
C GLY A 404 23.68 -6.74 8.88
N ALA A 405 23.29 -5.48 9.12
CA ALA A 405 23.19 -4.93 10.47
C ALA A 405 22.11 -5.63 11.30
N CYS A 406 20.95 -5.92 10.70
CA CYS A 406 19.89 -6.70 11.33
C CYS A 406 20.35 -8.10 11.74
N ASN A 407 21.06 -8.80 10.85
CA ASN A 407 21.58 -10.14 11.15
C ASN A 407 22.55 -10.10 12.32
N SER A 408 23.52 -9.17 12.29
CA SER A 408 24.54 -9.03 13.33
C SER A 408 23.93 -8.68 14.69
N LEU A 409 22.91 -7.82 14.70
CA LEU A 409 22.17 -7.49 15.92
C LEU A 409 21.30 -8.65 16.39
N CYS A 410 20.63 -9.36 15.48
CA CYS A 410 19.83 -10.52 15.85
C CYS A 410 20.69 -11.59 16.52
N GLU A 411 21.89 -11.85 15.99
CA GLU A 411 22.87 -12.72 16.63
C GLU A 411 23.21 -12.24 18.04
N ASP A 412 23.47 -10.95 18.23
CA ASP A 412 23.75 -10.37 19.55
C ASP A 412 22.56 -10.51 20.52
N GLN A 413 21.34 -10.24 20.05
CA GLN A 413 20.12 -10.42 20.83
C GLN A 413 19.88 -11.89 21.24
N MET A 414 20.23 -12.83 20.36
CA MET A 414 20.17 -14.26 20.69
C MET A 414 21.23 -14.61 21.74
N ILE A 415 22.45 -14.08 21.61
CA ILE A 415 23.50 -14.26 22.61
C ILE A 415 23.03 -13.70 23.96
N TYR A 416 22.51 -12.48 24.01
CA TYR A 416 21.98 -11.90 25.24
C TYR A 416 20.86 -12.75 25.84
N LYS A 417 19.91 -13.21 25.02
CA LYS A 417 18.78 -14.03 25.48
C LYS A 417 19.19 -15.35 26.13
N TYR A 418 20.25 -15.99 25.65
CA TYR A 418 20.67 -17.32 26.10
C TYR A 418 21.91 -17.31 27.01
N CYS A 419 22.75 -16.29 26.90
CA CYS A 419 24.01 -16.14 27.62
C CYS A 419 23.98 -14.98 28.63
N ASN A 420 22.93 -14.16 28.64
CA ASN A 420 22.77 -12.97 29.48
C ASN A 420 23.97 -12.02 29.41
N CYS A 421 24.53 -11.85 28.21
CA CYS A 421 25.60 -10.90 27.98
C CYS A 421 25.61 -10.40 26.53
N HIS A 422 26.12 -9.20 26.29
CA HIS A 422 26.27 -8.58 24.97
C HIS A 422 27.70 -8.73 24.44
N ARG A 423 27.82 -8.79 23.11
CA ARG A 423 29.15 -8.75 22.48
C ARG A 423 29.76 -7.34 22.58
N PRO A 424 31.09 -7.20 22.73
CA PRO A 424 31.74 -5.91 22.89
C PRO A 424 31.49 -4.93 21.73
N GLU A 425 31.27 -5.44 20.51
CA GLU A 425 31.09 -4.64 19.30
C GLU A 425 29.78 -3.79 19.32
N PHE A 426 28.85 -4.06 20.25
CA PHE A 426 27.57 -3.34 20.39
C PHE A 426 27.50 -2.42 21.61
N MET A 427 28.59 -2.29 22.40
CA MET A 427 28.62 -1.51 23.64
C MET A 427 28.41 0.00 23.45
N GLU A 428 28.92 0.59 22.37
CA GLU A 428 28.92 2.06 22.21
C GLU A 428 27.53 2.66 21.92
N HIS A 429 26.50 1.83 21.76
CA HIS A 429 25.24 2.24 21.12
C HIS A 429 24.02 2.18 22.04
N TYR A 430 24.17 1.64 23.27
CA TYR A 430 23.15 1.74 24.30
C TYR A 430 23.40 2.99 25.14
N ASN A 431 22.66 4.06 24.85
CA ASN A 431 22.75 5.37 25.51
C ASN A 431 22.30 5.39 26.97
N ASP A 432 22.07 4.24 27.61
CA ASP A 432 21.53 4.17 28.97
C ASP A 432 22.59 3.65 29.95
N ASN A 433 23.06 4.55 30.81
CA ASN A 433 24.05 4.32 31.87
C ASN A 433 23.59 3.32 32.96
N GLN A 434 22.52 2.55 32.72
CA GLN A 434 22.02 1.47 33.57
C GLN A 434 22.20 0.06 32.99
N LEU A 435 22.61 -0.09 31.72
CA LEU A 435 22.86 -1.39 31.07
C LEU A 435 24.36 -1.74 30.94
N LEU A 436 25.21 -1.12 31.76
CA LEU A 436 26.66 -1.33 31.77
C LEU A 436 27.10 -2.65 32.46
N SER A 437 26.19 -3.58 32.78
CA SER A 437 26.54 -4.71 33.67
C SER A 437 26.87 -6.03 32.99
N ASP A 438 26.51 -6.25 31.73
CA ASP A 438 26.51 -7.61 31.16
C ASP A 438 27.25 -7.66 29.81
N ILE A 439 28.45 -7.11 29.72
CA ILE A 439 29.36 -7.46 28.63
C ILE A 439 29.76 -8.91 28.86
N CYS A 440 29.95 -9.69 27.80
CA CYS A 440 30.55 -11.01 27.95
C CYS A 440 32.04 -10.86 28.34
N GLU A 441 32.31 -10.53 29.59
CA GLU A 441 33.65 -10.30 30.14
C GLU A 441 34.39 -11.62 30.35
N SER A 442 35.71 -11.54 30.19
CA SER A 442 36.61 -12.68 30.26
C SER A 442 36.83 -13.22 31.67
N GLU A 443 36.36 -12.55 32.74
CA GLU A 443 36.55 -12.99 34.13
C GLU A 443 35.64 -14.18 34.52
N ASN A 444 34.47 -14.37 33.88
CA ASN A 444 33.62 -15.58 34.01
C ASN A 444 34.06 -16.70 33.02
N GLN A 445 35.36 -17.01 33.10
CA GLN A 445 36.34 -17.61 32.17
C GLN A 445 36.01 -18.83 31.26
N THR A 446 34.79 -19.33 31.11
CA THR A 446 34.52 -20.41 30.12
C THR A 446 33.07 -20.55 29.72
N ARG A 447 32.14 -20.26 30.63
CA ARG A 447 30.71 -20.50 30.44
C ARG A 447 30.10 -19.57 29.39
N ASP A 448 30.42 -18.28 29.46
CA ASP A 448 29.81 -17.28 28.57
C ASP A 448 30.40 -17.39 27.15
N ARG A 449 31.70 -17.70 27.04
CA ARG A 449 32.37 -18.03 25.78
C ARG A 449 31.77 -19.27 25.11
N ASP A 450 31.66 -20.38 25.85
CA ASP A 450 31.07 -21.62 25.32
C ASP A 450 29.61 -21.38 24.89
N CYS A 451 28.87 -20.60 25.68
CA CYS A 451 27.52 -20.20 25.34
C CYS A 451 27.46 -19.43 24.02
N GLN A 452 28.28 -18.39 23.82
CA GLN A 452 28.30 -17.63 22.56
C GLN A 452 28.60 -18.53 21.35
N VAL A 453 29.64 -19.36 21.44
CA VAL A 453 30.01 -20.28 20.35
C VAL A 453 28.85 -21.22 20.04
N ARG A 454 28.19 -21.77 21.07
CA ARG A 454 27.04 -22.67 20.95
C ARG A 454 25.85 -21.99 20.28
N ILE A 455 25.53 -20.75 20.66
CA ILE A 455 24.41 -20.00 20.07
C ILE A 455 24.69 -19.63 18.62
N LEU A 456 25.87 -19.09 18.31
CA LEU A 456 26.27 -18.77 16.93
C LEU A 456 26.27 -20.01 16.04
N THR A 457 26.70 -21.13 16.58
CA THR A 457 26.62 -22.44 15.92
C THR A 457 25.17 -22.85 15.62
N ARG A 458 24.27 -22.75 16.62
CA ARG A 458 22.85 -23.09 16.45
C ARG A 458 22.20 -22.18 15.39
N ILE A 459 22.60 -20.91 15.31
CA ILE A 459 22.16 -19.97 14.26
C ILE A 459 22.67 -20.43 12.89
N ARG A 460 23.98 -20.73 12.76
CA ARG A 460 24.61 -21.19 11.52
C ARG A 460 24.00 -22.49 10.97
N ASN A 461 23.61 -23.39 11.87
CA ASN A 461 22.95 -24.66 11.52
C ASN A 461 21.42 -24.51 11.37
N ALA A 462 20.89 -23.28 11.32
CA ALA A 462 19.46 -22.98 11.20
C ALA A 462 18.57 -23.62 12.28
N LYS A 463 19.13 -23.93 13.46
CA LYS A 463 18.37 -24.36 14.65
C LYS A 463 17.78 -23.17 15.40
N LEU A 464 18.42 -22.02 15.28
CA LEU A 464 17.91 -20.71 15.70
C LEU A 464 17.80 -19.82 14.46
N ASN A 465 16.67 -19.15 14.28
CA ASN A 465 16.42 -18.34 13.09
C ASN A 465 16.46 -16.85 13.41
N CYS A 466 17.23 -16.13 12.60
CA CYS A 466 17.18 -14.68 12.48
C CYS A 466 16.39 -14.28 11.24
N SER A 467 15.21 -13.68 11.44
CA SER A 467 14.35 -13.22 10.35
C SER A 467 14.59 -11.74 10.08
N CYS A 468 15.46 -11.46 9.11
CA CYS A 468 15.80 -10.10 8.69
C CYS A 468 15.36 -9.85 7.25
N ASP A 469 14.35 -9.00 7.12
CA ASP A 469 13.85 -8.53 5.83
C ASP A 469 14.87 -7.67 5.10
N LYS A 470 14.75 -7.57 3.78
CA LYS A 470 15.55 -6.63 2.99
C LYS A 470 15.02 -5.20 3.21
N ALA A 471 15.89 -4.20 3.14
CA ALA A 471 15.46 -2.81 3.16
C ALA A 471 14.70 -2.45 1.86
N CYS A 472 13.72 -1.54 1.92
CA CYS A 472 13.03 -1.09 0.71
C CYS A 472 13.93 -0.22 -0.17
N TYR A 473 14.85 0.52 0.46
CA TYR A 473 15.88 1.28 -0.23
C TYR A 473 17.23 0.69 0.13
N THR A 474 18.06 0.40 -0.86
CA THR A 474 19.42 -0.10 -0.64
C THR A 474 20.34 0.48 -1.67
N THR A 475 21.49 0.97 -1.24
CA THR A 475 22.61 1.26 -2.14
C THR A 475 23.59 0.10 -2.13
N ASP A 476 23.77 -0.54 -3.28
CA ASP A 476 24.83 -1.50 -3.55
C ASP A 476 25.90 -0.87 -4.46
N TYR A 477 27.10 -1.45 -4.45
CA TYR A 477 28.23 -1.02 -5.27
C TYR A 477 28.75 -2.19 -6.10
N ASP A 478 28.56 -2.11 -7.42
CA ASP A 478 29.18 -3.04 -8.36
C ASP A 478 30.66 -2.70 -8.48
N LEU A 479 31.51 -3.68 -8.18
CA LEU A 479 32.95 -3.51 -8.09
C LEU A 479 33.65 -4.12 -9.31
N GLU A 480 34.58 -3.37 -9.88
CA GLU A 480 35.53 -3.87 -10.87
C GLU A 480 36.95 -3.64 -10.35
N MET A 481 37.75 -4.70 -10.29
CA MET A 481 39.09 -4.66 -9.70
C MET A 481 40.15 -4.84 -10.78
N SER A 482 41.20 -4.04 -10.70
CA SER A 482 42.43 -4.24 -11.47
C SER A 482 43.65 -4.08 -10.57
N MET A 483 44.73 -4.80 -10.88
CA MET A 483 45.90 -4.90 -10.00
C MET A 483 47.19 -4.81 -10.82
N LYS A 484 48.18 -4.12 -10.26
CA LYS A 484 49.54 -4.04 -10.81
C LYS A 484 50.58 -4.16 -9.70
N ASP A 485 51.79 -4.57 -10.04
CA ASP A 485 52.88 -4.69 -9.07
C ASP A 485 53.25 -3.34 -8.44
N TYR A 486 53.39 -3.31 -7.11
CA TYR A 486 53.78 -2.12 -6.36
C TYR A 486 54.68 -2.47 -5.16
N PRO A 487 55.71 -1.67 -4.84
CA PRO A 487 56.21 -0.54 -5.63
C PRO A 487 56.99 -1.00 -6.87
N ALA A 488 57.18 -0.08 -7.82
CA ALA A 488 58.08 -0.26 -8.94
C ALA A 488 59.55 -0.29 -8.47
N GLU A 489 60.38 -1.06 -9.15
CA GLU A 489 61.77 -1.34 -8.76
C GLU A 489 62.68 -0.10 -8.68
N THR A 490 62.28 1.02 -9.26
CA THR A 490 63.06 2.28 -9.23
C THR A 490 62.63 3.26 -8.14
N LYS A 491 61.51 3.03 -7.44
CA LYS A 491 60.90 4.00 -6.49
C LYS A 491 61.08 3.67 -5.00
N TRP A 492 61.96 2.74 -4.66
CA TRP A 492 62.10 2.25 -3.27
C TRP A 492 62.81 3.23 -2.32
N PHE A 493 63.80 4.00 -2.78
CA PHE A 493 64.52 4.96 -1.92
C PHE A 493 63.60 6.06 -1.40
N THR A 494 62.74 6.61 -2.27
CA THR A 494 61.71 7.60 -1.89
C THR A 494 60.66 7.03 -0.95
N PHE A 495 60.50 5.70 -0.94
CA PHE A 495 59.48 5.02 -0.17
C PHE A 495 59.92 4.81 1.28
N ILE A 496 61.12 4.27 1.50
CA ILE A 496 61.67 4.08 2.86
C ILE A 496 61.79 5.41 3.59
N ASN A 497 62.27 6.47 2.91
CA ASN A 497 62.40 7.78 3.54
C ASN A 497 61.06 8.35 4.03
N ARG A 498 59.96 8.09 3.33
CA ARG A 498 58.61 8.55 3.73
C ARG A 498 58.07 7.76 4.93
N VAL A 499 58.40 6.48 5.04
CA VAL A 499 58.05 5.66 6.23
C VAL A 499 58.92 6.03 7.43
N CYS A 500 60.16 6.43 7.17
CA CYS A 500 61.17 6.82 8.14
C CYS A 500 61.23 8.32 8.46
N GLU A 501 60.21 9.10 8.09
CA GLU A 501 60.16 10.54 8.38
C GLU A 501 59.96 10.83 9.88
N GLU A 502 59.44 9.86 10.64
CA GLU A 502 59.45 9.85 12.12
C GLU A 502 60.32 8.68 12.63
N ASP A 503 61.12 8.93 13.68
CA ASP A 503 61.98 7.95 14.37
C ASP A 503 61.14 6.86 15.08
N SER A 504 60.51 5.98 14.30
CA SER A 504 59.73 4.84 14.77
C SER A 504 60.57 3.56 14.86
N HIS A 505 60.18 2.63 15.73
CA HIS A 505 60.78 1.29 15.84
C HIS A 505 60.74 0.53 14.50
N ASP A 506 59.70 0.79 13.69
CA ASP A 506 59.51 0.20 12.36
C ASP A 506 60.53 0.71 11.33
N CYS A 507 60.92 1.98 11.43
CA CYS A 507 61.96 2.52 10.58
C CYS A 507 63.31 1.80 10.79
N TYR A 508 63.65 1.46 12.04
CA TYR A 508 64.85 0.67 12.33
C TYR A 508 64.83 -0.67 11.60
N TYR A 509 63.70 -1.40 11.68
CA TYR A 509 63.53 -2.67 10.96
C TYR A 509 63.69 -2.49 9.44
N LEU A 510 63.06 -1.47 8.85
CA LEU A 510 63.12 -1.21 7.40
C LEU A 510 64.50 -0.77 6.91
N GLN A 511 65.25 -0.01 7.72
CA GLN A 511 66.61 0.42 7.39
C GLN A 511 67.63 -0.71 7.48
N GLN A 512 67.45 -1.67 8.38
CA GLN A 512 68.33 -2.82 8.59
C GLN A 512 68.25 -3.88 7.47
N ILE A 513 67.29 -3.77 6.55
CA ILE A 513 67.08 -4.77 5.50
C ILE A 513 68.22 -4.71 4.47
N LYS A 514 68.87 -5.86 4.29
CA LYS A 514 69.88 -6.10 3.24
C LYS A 514 69.32 -5.73 1.88
N LYS A 515 70.15 -5.11 1.04
CA LYS A 515 69.74 -4.61 -0.29
C LYS A 515 69.05 -5.68 -1.16
N GLU A 516 69.46 -6.93 -1.02
CA GLU A 516 68.90 -8.12 -1.71
C GLU A 516 67.47 -8.47 -1.26
N ASP A 517 67.16 -8.27 0.03
CA ASP A 517 65.87 -8.62 0.62
C ASP A 517 64.82 -7.49 0.52
N ARG A 518 65.25 -6.25 0.24
CA ARG A 518 64.36 -5.07 0.22
C ARG A 518 63.14 -5.25 -0.67
N ARG A 519 63.31 -5.81 -1.87
CA ARG A 519 62.20 -6.00 -2.82
C ARG A 519 61.13 -6.94 -2.25
N ARG A 520 61.57 -8.03 -1.63
CA ARG A 520 60.68 -9.01 -0.98
C ARG A 520 59.96 -8.34 0.19
N VAL A 521 60.71 -7.75 1.13
CA VAL A 521 60.12 -7.18 2.35
C VAL A 521 59.16 -6.03 2.02
N LEU A 522 59.47 -5.15 1.07
CA LEU A 522 58.55 -4.09 0.65
C LEU A 522 57.27 -4.66 0.02
N ARG A 523 57.39 -5.65 -0.87
CA ARG A 523 56.21 -6.29 -1.49
C ARG A 523 55.39 -7.12 -0.51
N GLU A 524 55.95 -7.50 0.62
CA GLU A 524 55.24 -8.25 1.65
C GLU A 524 54.54 -7.35 2.67
N ASN A 525 54.88 -6.06 2.72
CA ASN A 525 54.40 -5.13 3.74
C ASN A 525 53.51 -4.01 3.21
N PHE A 526 53.50 -3.72 1.91
CA PHE A 526 52.81 -2.54 1.39
C PHE A 526 51.71 -2.86 0.40
N ILE A 527 50.58 -2.16 0.53
CA ILE A 527 49.47 -2.18 -0.42
C ILE A 527 49.15 -0.74 -0.81
N LYS A 528 49.02 -0.48 -2.10
CA LYS A 528 48.44 0.79 -2.56
C LYS A 528 47.01 0.53 -3.02
N LEU A 529 46.04 1.22 -2.44
CA LEU A 529 44.62 0.99 -2.69
C LEU A 529 43.99 2.26 -3.24
N ASN A 530 43.38 2.19 -4.43
CA ASN A 530 42.62 3.28 -5.02
C ASN A 530 41.16 2.84 -5.18
N ILE A 531 40.22 3.63 -4.67
CA ILE A 531 38.77 3.37 -4.76
C ILE A 531 38.10 4.59 -5.38
N PHE A 532 37.41 4.43 -6.50
CA PHE A 532 36.88 5.55 -7.28
C PHE A 532 35.62 5.16 -8.07
N TYR A 533 34.76 6.12 -8.40
CA TYR A 533 33.65 5.87 -9.34
C TYR A 533 34.15 5.80 -10.78
N ARG A 534 33.70 4.79 -11.54
CA ARG A 534 33.98 4.65 -12.98
C ARG A 534 33.28 5.74 -13.78
N ASP A 535 32.02 5.99 -13.45
CA ASP A 535 31.16 6.99 -14.08
C ASP A 535 30.45 7.85 -13.04
N LEU A 536 30.11 9.09 -13.39
CA LEU A 536 29.29 9.99 -12.56
C LEU A 536 27.79 9.78 -12.78
N ASN A 537 27.38 8.51 -12.85
CA ASN A 537 25.99 8.08 -12.93
C ASN A 537 25.77 6.90 -11.97
N PHE A 538 24.51 6.60 -11.70
CA PHE A 538 24.13 5.42 -10.94
C PHE A 538 22.98 4.69 -11.62
N GLN A 539 22.91 3.39 -11.39
CA GLN A 539 21.78 2.58 -11.82
C GLN A 539 20.67 2.65 -10.77
N LEU A 540 19.48 3.05 -11.17
CA LEU A 540 18.26 3.00 -10.38
C LEU A 540 17.47 1.76 -10.79
N VAL A 541 17.36 0.79 -9.88
CA VAL A 541 16.60 -0.44 -10.07
C VAL A 541 15.29 -0.32 -9.29
N ASN A 542 14.17 -0.22 -10.00
CA ASN A 542 12.85 -0.16 -9.38
C ASN A 542 12.12 -1.49 -9.58
N GLU A 543 11.52 -2.00 -8.52
CA GLU A 543 10.55 -3.10 -8.58
C GLU A 543 9.14 -2.51 -8.69
N ASP A 544 8.40 -2.90 -9.72
CA ASP A 544 7.02 -2.50 -9.97
C ASP A 544 6.14 -3.75 -10.21
N LEU A 545 4.81 -3.62 -10.14
CA LEU A 545 3.93 -4.73 -10.51
C LEU A 545 4.04 -5.00 -12.02
N SER A 546 4.35 -6.23 -12.41
CA SER A 546 4.37 -6.63 -13.83
C SER A 546 2.99 -6.52 -14.49
N TYR A 547 1.92 -6.56 -13.69
CA TYR A 547 0.55 -6.47 -14.16
C TYR A 547 -0.30 -5.58 -13.24
N GLU A 548 -0.41 -4.31 -13.63
CA GLU A 548 -1.15 -3.30 -12.88
C GLU A 548 -2.67 -3.45 -13.01
N LEU A 549 -3.41 -2.83 -12.08
CA LEU A 549 -4.88 -2.82 -12.10
C LEU A 549 -5.44 -2.21 -13.39
N ALA A 550 -4.85 -1.11 -13.87
CA ALA A 550 -5.30 -0.45 -15.08
C ALA A 550 -5.16 -1.37 -16.31
N GLN A 551 -4.02 -2.06 -16.43
CA GLN A 551 -3.78 -3.03 -17.49
C GLN A 551 -4.73 -4.24 -17.36
N TYR A 552 -4.92 -4.77 -16.16
CA TYR A 552 -5.88 -5.84 -15.91
C TYR A 552 -7.30 -5.47 -16.34
N LEU A 553 -7.79 -4.29 -15.95
CA LEU A 553 -9.12 -3.83 -16.34
C LEU A 553 -9.22 -3.61 -17.86
N SER A 554 -8.15 -3.11 -18.49
CA SER A 554 -8.06 -2.96 -19.94
C SER A 554 -8.16 -4.30 -20.66
N ASP A 555 -7.38 -5.30 -20.25
CA ASP A 555 -7.37 -6.63 -20.86
C ASP A 555 -8.64 -7.44 -20.54
N PHE A 556 -9.19 -7.30 -19.33
CA PHE A 556 -10.45 -7.91 -18.91
C PHE A 556 -11.61 -7.37 -19.76
N GLY A 557 -11.72 -6.04 -19.88
CA GLY A 557 -12.72 -5.39 -20.72
C GLY A 557 -12.51 -5.69 -22.21
N GLY A 558 -11.26 -5.66 -22.68
CA GLY A 558 -10.89 -6.01 -24.05
C GLY A 558 -11.25 -7.45 -24.40
N SER A 559 -11.05 -8.40 -23.47
CA SER A 559 -11.42 -9.80 -23.65
C SER A 559 -12.94 -9.97 -23.75
N ILE A 560 -13.71 -9.32 -22.89
CA ILE A 560 -15.18 -9.34 -22.94
C ILE A 560 -15.67 -8.74 -24.28
N GLY A 561 -15.09 -7.61 -24.69
CA GLY A 561 -15.41 -6.97 -25.97
C GLY A 561 -15.07 -7.83 -27.18
N LEU A 562 -13.91 -8.50 -27.18
CA LEU A 562 -13.44 -9.35 -28.26
C LEU A 562 -14.31 -10.61 -28.44
N TRP A 563 -14.59 -11.33 -27.35
CA TRP A 563 -15.25 -12.63 -27.43
C TRP A 563 -16.77 -12.54 -27.64
N ILE A 564 -17.44 -11.59 -26.98
CA ILE A 564 -18.91 -11.52 -27.00
C ILE A 564 -19.46 -10.17 -27.48
N GLY A 565 -18.62 -9.14 -27.66
CA GLY A 565 -19.08 -7.81 -28.10
C GLY A 565 -19.79 -7.01 -27.00
N MET A 566 -19.57 -7.37 -25.73
CA MET A 566 -20.19 -6.69 -24.59
C MET A 566 -19.29 -5.55 -24.11
N SER A 567 -19.90 -4.40 -23.83
CA SER A 567 -19.23 -3.24 -23.24
C SER A 567 -19.87 -2.91 -21.89
N VAL A 568 -19.25 -1.99 -21.13
CA VAL A 568 -19.86 -1.43 -19.91
C VAL A 568 -21.20 -0.76 -20.22
N ILE A 569 -21.34 -0.14 -21.41
CA ILE A 569 -22.59 0.47 -21.86
C ILE A 569 -23.67 -0.60 -22.04
N THR A 570 -23.33 -1.74 -22.64
CA THR A 570 -24.22 -2.88 -22.80
C THR A 570 -24.70 -3.42 -21.44
N LEU A 571 -23.83 -3.42 -20.42
CA LEU A 571 -24.19 -3.83 -19.06
C LEU A 571 -25.17 -2.84 -18.39
N ILE A 572 -24.96 -1.53 -18.59
CA ILE A 572 -25.88 -0.50 -18.12
C ILE A 572 -27.24 -0.63 -18.80
N GLU A 573 -27.28 -0.91 -20.11
CA GLU A 573 -28.51 -1.12 -20.87
C GLU A 573 -29.33 -2.32 -20.33
N VAL A 574 -28.68 -3.42 -19.94
CA VAL A 574 -29.35 -4.58 -19.32
C VAL A 574 -30.05 -4.19 -18.01
N VAL A 575 -29.43 -3.31 -17.21
CA VAL A 575 -29.95 -2.89 -15.91
C VAL A 575 -31.04 -1.81 -16.03
N ASP A 576 -30.96 -0.93 -17.03
CA ASP A 576 -31.87 0.23 -17.22
C ASP A 576 -33.17 -0.11 -17.99
N THR A 577 -33.21 -1.25 -18.68
CA THR A 577 -34.38 -1.67 -19.51
C THR A 577 -35.71 -1.76 -18.74
N PRO A 578 -35.80 -2.23 -17.48
CA PRO A 578 -37.08 -2.35 -16.77
C PRO A 578 -37.75 -1.00 -16.42
N ALA A 579 -37.00 0.09 -16.32
CA ALA A 579 -37.52 1.41 -15.92
C ALA A 579 -38.17 2.19 -17.08
N ARG A 580 -37.88 1.81 -18.33
CA ARG A 580 -38.27 2.55 -19.53
C ARG A 580 -39.65 2.19 -20.12
N MET A 581 -40.46 1.35 -19.47
CA MET A 581 -41.76 0.88 -20.02
C MET A 581 -42.95 1.19 -19.10
N SER A 582 -43.12 2.44 -18.65
CA SER A 582 -44.27 2.83 -17.80
C SER A 582 -44.88 4.18 -18.21
N THR A 583 -46.21 4.20 -18.28
CA THR A 583 -47.04 5.37 -18.64
C THR A 583 -47.19 6.34 -17.47
N PHE A 584 -47.67 7.56 -17.74
CA PHE A 584 -47.91 8.59 -16.71
C PHE A 584 -48.76 8.05 -15.55
N PHE A 585 -49.91 7.42 -15.84
CA PHE A 585 -50.81 6.90 -14.81
C PHE A 585 -50.30 5.62 -14.14
N ALA A 586 -49.48 4.82 -14.82
CA ALA A 586 -48.79 3.68 -14.20
C ALA A 586 -47.72 4.13 -13.18
N LYS A 587 -47.05 5.26 -13.40
CA LYS A 587 -46.00 5.78 -12.49
C LYS A 587 -46.52 6.50 -11.25
N LEU A 588 -47.81 6.88 -11.19
CA LEU A 588 -48.36 7.53 -10.00
C LEU A 588 -48.29 6.60 -8.78
N ASP A 589 -47.63 7.03 -7.70
CA ASP A 589 -47.45 6.29 -6.45
C ASP A 589 -47.36 7.27 -5.26
N PRO A 590 -48.20 7.17 -4.22
CA PRO A 590 -49.24 6.16 -3.99
C PRO A 590 -50.38 6.19 -5.02
N LYS A 591 -50.97 5.02 -5.29
CA LYS A 591 -52.22 4.89 -6.05
C LYS A 591 -53.40 5.48 -5.27
N LEU A 592 -54.48 5.83 -5.97
CA LEU A 592 -55.72 6.29 -5.33
C LEU A 592 -56.24 5.21 -4.35
N PRO A 593 -56.50 5.57 -3.09
CA PRO A 593 -56.93 4.60 -2.08
C PRO A 593 -58.36 4.11 -2.36
N PRO A 594 -58.70 2.84 -2.04
CA PRO A 594 -60.08 2.40 -2.05
C PRO A 594 -60.87 3.08 -0.92
N ILE A 595 -62.16 3.31 -1.13
CA ILE A 595 -63.03 3.85 -0.07
C ILE A 595 -63.29 2.72 0.96
N PRO A 596 -63.05 2.94 2.27
CA PRO A 596 -63.35 1.95 3.30
C PRO A 596 -64.85 1.66 3.42
N GLU A 597 -65.22 0.52 4.01
CA GLU A 597 -66.64 0.08 4.14
C GLU A 597 -67.53 1.06 4.92
N ASN A 598 -66.94 1.89 5.79
CA ASN A 598 -67.65 2.94 6.53
C ASN A 598 -68.03 4.16 5.67
N GLY A 599 -67.59 4.21 4.41
CA GLY A 599 -67.88 5.29 3.45
C GLY A 599 -67.12 6.59 3.68
N GLN A 600 -66.18 6.65 4.63
CA GLN A 600 -65.45 7.87 4.98
C GLN A 600 -64.08 7.92 4.28
N ILE A 601 -63.74 9.07 3.69
CA ILE A 601 -62.46 9.25 2.99
C ILE A 601 -61.39 9.69 3.99
N GLU A 602 -60.35 8.88 4.13
CA GLU A 602 -59.16 9.19 4.94
C GLU A 602 -58.35 10.33 4.30
N CYS A 603 -57.99 11.34 5.10
CA CYS A 603 -57.33 12.55 4.62
C CYS A 603 -55.96 12.28 3.99
N LEU A 604 -55.08 11.58 4.70
CA LEU A 604 -53.67 11.44 4.31
C LEU A 604 -53.47 10.60 3.03
N PRO A 605 -54.03 9.38 2.90
CA PRO A 605 -53.87 8.58 1.67
C PRO A 605 -54.45 9.27 0.44
N PHE A 606 -55.59 9.95 0.60
CA PHE A 606 -56.23 10.71 -0.48
C PHE A 606 -55.37 11.91 -0.92
N LEU A 607 -54.90 12.74 0.03
CA LEU A 607 -54.12 13.94 -0.28
C LEU A 607 -52.80 13.59 -0.96
N CYS A 608 -52.12 12.52 -0.53
CA CYS A 608 -50.90 12.03 -1.16
C CYS A 608 -51.11 11.56 -2.60
N ALA A 609 -52.21 10.86 -2.89
CA ALA A 609 -52.54 10.43 -4.24
C ALA A 609 -52.95 11.60 -5.16
N VAL A 610 -53.82 12.49 -4.68
CA VAL A 610 -54.38 13.61 -5.48
C VAL A 610 -53.34 14.72 -5.74
N LYS A 611 -52.35 14.89 -4.86
CA LYS A 611 -51.25 15.85 -5.05
C LYS A 611 -50.37 15.56 -6.28
N GLN A 612 -50.41 14.34 -6.82
CA GLN A 612 -49.65 13.94 -8.02
C GLN A 612 -50.39 14.22 -9.33
N ILE A 613 -51.65 14.64 -9.27
CA ILE A 613 -52.50 14.93 -10.43
C ILE A 613 -52.12 16.23 -11.18
N PRO A 614 -51.75 17.35 -10.52
CA PRO A 614 -51.50 18.62 -11.20
C PRO A 614 -50.53 18.59 -12.41
N PRO A 615 -49.42 17.81 -12.41
CA PRO A 615 -48.55 17.65 -13.59
C PRO A 615 -49.24 17.12 -14.86
N PHE A 616 -50.35 16.39 -14.74
CA PHE A 616 -51.12 15.94 -15.91
C PHE A 616 -51.60 17.13 -16.76
N PHE A 617 -51.98 18.23 -16.13
CA PHE A 617 -52.47 19.42 -16.83
C PHE A 617 -51.37 20.17 -17.58
N ASP A 618 -50.10 19.96 -17.24
CA ASP A 618 -48.99 20.47 -18.06
C ASP A 618 -48.94 19.75 -19.43
N LEU A 619 -49.37 18.47 -19.47
CA LEU A 619 -49.44 17.68 -20.71
C LEU A 619 -50.57 18.15 -21.64
N LEU A 620 -51.57 18.85 -21.09
CA LEU A 620 -52.68 19.43 -21.85
C LEU A 620 -52.36 20.83 -22.42
N GLY A 621 -51.22 21.42 -22.06
CA GLY A 621 -50.73 22.70 -22.56
C GLY A 621 -50.85 23.88 -21.60
N ILE A 622 -50.19 24.99 -21.94
CA ILE A 622 -49.99 26.18 -21.07
C ILE A 622 -51.31 26.76 -20.54
N SER A 623 -52.37 26.71 -21.35
CA SER A 623 -53.70 27.22 -21.02
C SER A 623 -54.34 26.51 -19.82
N PHE A 624 -53.97 25.25 -19.54
CA PHE A 624 -54.49 24.45 -18.43
C PHE A 624 -53.79 24.70 -17.09
N LYS A 625 -52.79 25.60 -17.05
CA LYS A 625 -52.15 26.04 -15.80
C LYS A 625 -53.15 26.63 -14.79
N ILE A 626 -54.24 27.23 -15.26
CA ILE A 626 -55.32 27.75 -14.41
C ILE A 626 -55.98 26.60 -13.62
N VAL A 627 -56.31 25.51 -14.30
CA VAL A 627 -56.92 24.31 -13.69
C VAL A 627 -55.93 23.59 -12.77
N LYS A 628 -54.66 23.50 -13.18
CA LYS A 628 -53.56 22.96 -12.38
C LYS A 628 -53.45 23.68 -11.03
N ASN A 629 -53.42 25.01 -11.05
CA ASN A 629 -53.27 25.83 -9.85
C ASN A 629 -54.51 25.74 -8.96
N ASP A 630 -55.71 25.65 -9.53
CA ASP A 630 -56.95 25.48 -8.77
C ASP A 630 -56.94 24.17 -7.94
N ILE A 631 -56.64 23.04 -8.59
CA ILE A 631 -56.52 21.74 -7.90
C ILE A 631 -55.42 21.79 -6.85
N GLY A 632 -54.24 22.34 -7.21
CA GLY A 632 -53.11 22.46 -6.28
C GLY A 632 -53.46 23.28 -5.02
N ASN A 633 -54.12 24.42 -5.20
CA ASN A 633 -54.53 25.28 -4.10
C ASN A 633 -55.58 24.61 -3.20
N ASN A 634 -56.58 23.94 -3.79
CA ASN A 634 -57.62 23.25 -3.02
C ASN A 634 -57.03 22.08 -2.20
N VAL A 635 -56.11 21.30 -2.78
CA VAL A 635 -55.36 20.27 -2.06
C VAL A 635 -54.52 20.87 -0.92
N GLU A 636 -53.89 22.02 -1.15
CA GLU A 636 -53.09 22.69 -0.12
C GLU A 636 -53.95 23.21 1.05
N ILE A 637 -55.15 23.74 0.78
CA ILE A 637 -56.08 24.18 1.84
C ILE A 637 -56.52 22.98 2.69
N LEU A 638 -56.89 21.87 2.05
CA LEU A 638 -57.30 20.65 2.74
C LEU A 638 -56.15 20.03 3.55
N HIS A 639 -54.94 20.01 3.00
CA HIS A 639 -53.76 19.57 3.73
C HIS A 639 -53.47 20.46 4.94
N LYS A 640 -53.59 21.78 4.80
CA LYS A 640 -53.45 22.70 5.93
C LYS A 640 -54.53 22.49 6.99
N ALA A 641 -55.74 22.10 6.61
CA ALA A 641 -56.80 21.78 7.54
C ALA A 641 -56.49 20.49 8.31
N PHE A 642 -56.07 19.43 7.61
CA PHE A 642 -55.61 18.16 8.20
C PHE A 642 -54.46 18.37 9.19
N SER A 643 -53.41 19.10 8.79
CA SER A 643 -52.22 19.33 9.61
C SER A 643 -52.44 20.19 10.86
N ARG A 644 -53.63 20.77 11.07
CA ARG A 644 -53.94 21.52 12.31
C ARG A 644 -54.04 20.60 13.52
N ASP A 645 -54.58 19.40 13.32
CA ASP A 645 -54.74 18.39 14.36
C ASP A 645 -54.95 17.02 13.70
N THR A 646 -53.85 16.32 13.45
CA THR A 646 -53.85 15.04 12.71
C THR A 646 -54.53 13.91 13.46
N ALA A 647 -54.62 13.99 14.79
CA ALA A 647 -55.32 13.02 15.62
C ALA A 647 -56.85 13.21 15.57
N LYS A 648 -57.31 14.47 15.45
CA LYS A 648 -58.73 14.81 15.34
C LYS A 648 -59.26 14.70 13.90
N TYR A 649 -58.46 15.04 12.90
CA TYR A 649 -58.90 15.16 11.49
C TYR A 649 -58.52 13.96 10.63
N SER A 650 -58.83 12.75 11.09
CA SER A 650 -58.48 11.52 10.36
C SER A 650 -59.20 11.39 9.01
N THR A 651 -60.43 11.90 8.91
CA THR A 651 -61.27 11.85 7.71
C THR A 651 -61.77 13.23 7.30
N PHE A 652 -62.17 13.40 6.04
CA PHE A 652 -62.74 14.68 5.57
C PHE A 652 -64.06 15.02 6.26
N ASP A 653 -64.82 14.01 6.70
CA ASP A 653 -66.01 14.19 7.52
C ASP A 653 -65.68 14.95 8.82
N ASP A 654 -64.58 14.60 9.49
CA ASP A 654 -64.14 15.26 10.73
C ASP A 654 -63.82 16.75 10.50
N ILE A 655 -63.14 17.06 9.39
CA ILE A 655 -62.77 18.43 9.01
C ILE A 655 -64.01 19.27 8.69
N ILE A 656 -64.91 18.72 7.87
CA ILE A 656 -66.11 19.42 7.39
C ILE A 656 -67.09 19.63 8.55
N GLN A 657 -67.30 18.61 9.38
CA GLN A 657 -68.18 18.71 10.55
C GLN A 657 -67.70 19.78 11.53
N ASP A 658 -66.41 19.83 11.83
CA ASP A 658 -65.84 20.85 12.71
C ASP A 658 -65.92 22.27 12.12
N GLU A 659 -65.77 22.40 10.79
CA GLU A 659 -65.93 23.70 10.11
C GLU A 659 -67.38 24.21 10.13
N ILE A 660 -68.37 23.32 9.97
CA ILE A 660 -69.80 23.64 10.07
C ILE A 660 -70.16 24.07 11.50
N LEU A 661 -69.64 23.38 12.51
CA LEU A 661 -69.84 23.77 13.92
C LEU A 661 -69.29 25.18 14.21
N ARG A 662 -68.25 25.59 13.49
CA ARG A 662 -67.64 26.93 13.59
C ARG A 662 -68.31 27.98 12.68
N GLN A 663 -69.35 27.62 11.91
CA GLN A 663 -70.03 28.51 10.94
C GLN A 663 -69.04 29.18 9.95
N ALA A 664 -68.04 28.43 9.49
CA ALA A 664 -66.94 28.93 8.67
C ALA A 664 -66.89 28.30 7.26
N GLU A 665 -67.95 27.63 6.82
CA GLU A 665 -68.06 26.85 5.58
C GLU A 665 -67.97 27.69 4.28
N LYS A 666 -68.06 29.03 4.39
CA LYS A 666 -67.83 29.98 3.28
C LYS A 666 -66.74 31.02 3.59
N SER A 667 -65.94 30.78 4.62
CA SER A 667 -64.85 31.67 5.00
C SER A 667 -63.70 31.67 3.98
N LYS A 668 -62.86 32.71 4.03
CA LYS A 668 -61.63 32.78 3.24
C LYS A 668 -60.71 31.62 3.67
N ASN A 669 -60.52 30.64 2.78
CA ASN A 669 -59.86 29.34 3.00
C ASN A 669 -60.74 28.25 3.65
N SER A 670 -62.05 28.22 3.35
CA SER A 670 -62.92 27.11 3.77
C SER A 670 -62.46 25.77 3.20
N SER A 671 -62.39 24.77 4.08
CA SER A 671 -62.08 23.38 3.77
C SER A 671 -63.25 22.72 3.01
N SER A 672 -64.49 23.00 3.40
CA SER A 672 -65.71 22.52 2.76
C SER A 672 -65.82 23.02 1.32
N LEU A 673 -65.54 24.31 1.09
CA LEU A 673 -65.52 24.89 -0.25
C LEU A 673 -64.37 24.31 -1.10
N SER A 674 -63.18 24.15 -0.53
CA SER A 674 -62.02 23.56 -1.22
C SER A 674 -62.26 22.09 -1.58
N PHE A 675 -62.92 21.32 -0.71
CA PHE A 675 -63.31 19.93 -0.96
C PHE A 675 -64.32 19.84 -2.11
N LEU A 676 -65.32 20.72 -2.13
CA LEU A 676 -66.31 20.81 -3.20
C LEU A 676 -65.68 21.13 -4.57
N TRP A 677 -64.82 22.14 -4.64
CA TRP A 677 -64.14 22.51 -5.89
C TRP A 677 -63.17 21.43 -6.37
N LEU A 678 -62.43 20.80 -5.45
CA LEU A 678 -61.59 19.66 -5.76
C LEU A 678 -62.41 18.50 -6.34
N LYS A 679 -63.57 18.17 -5.74
CA LYS A 679 -64.48 17.14 -6.26
C LYS A 679 -64.92 17.44 -7.69
N ARG A 680 -65.33 18.68 -7.97
CA ARG A 680 -65.79 19.10 -9.31
C ARG A 680 -64.66 19.03 -10.35
N ALA A 681 -63.43 19.39 -9.97
CA ALA A 681 -62.26 19.30 -10.83
C ALA A 681 -61.85 17.84 -11.14
N LEU A 682 -61.90 16.96 -10.13
CA LEU A 682 -61.61 15.53 -10.29
C LEU A 682 -62.68 14.82 -11.13
N GLU A 683 -63.95 15.18 -10.96
CA GLU A 683 -65.06 14.67 -11.78
C GLU A 683 -64.93 15.12 -13.25
N TYR A 684 -64.54 16.37 -13.49
CA TYR A 684 -64.21 16.86 -14.82
C TYR A 684 -63.09 16.03 -15.47
N MET A 685 -61.98 15.79 -14.76
CA MET A 685 -60.87 14.95 -15.25
C MET A 685 -61.35 13.54 -15.57
N HIS A 686 -62.15 12.94 -14.67
CA HIS A 686 -62.68 11.60 -14.86
C HIS A 686 -63.52 11.50 -16.14
N ILE A 687 -64.47 12.40 -16.36
CA ILE A 687 -65.33 12.39 -17.55
C ILE A 687 -64.54 12.70 -18.84
N PHE A 688 -63.54 13.59 -18.77
CA PHE A 688 -62.68 13.89 -19.91
C PHE A 688 -61.87 12.68 -20.37
N LEU A 689 -61.16 12.04 -19.44
CA LEU A 689 -60.32 10.87 -19.72
C LEU A 689 -61.16 9.63 -20.07
N LEU A 690 -62.34 9.46 -19.47
CA LEU A 690 -63.25 8.35 -19.77
C LEU A 690 -63.72 8.41 -21.23
N GLN A 691 -64.02 9.60 -21.76
CA GLN A 691 -64.37 9.75 -23.18
C GLN A 691 -63.24 9.32 -24.12
N ILE A 692 -61.98 9.57 -23.75
CA ILE A 692 -60.81 9.12 -24.53
C ILE A 692 -60.72 7.58 -24.55
N VAL A 693 -60.96 6.93 -23.41
CA VAL A 693 -60.98 5.46 -23.30
C VAL A 693 -62.14 4.87 -24.10
N GLU A 694 -63.36 5.41 -23.95
CA GLU A 694 -64.54 4.93 -24.66
C GLU A 694 -64.46 5.13 -26.18
N ASP A 695 -63.90 6.24 -26.64
CA ASP A 695 -63.67 6.50 -28.06
C ASP A 695 -62.68 5.47 -28.64
N HIS A 696 -61.60 5.15 -27.92
CA HIS A 696 -60.65 4.10 -28.32
C HIS A 696 -61.32 2.71 -28.40
N GLU A 697 -62.12 2.34 -27.40
CA GLU A 697 -62.83 1.05 -27.39
C GLU A 697 -63.86 0.91 -28.53
N LYS A 698 -64.36 2.03 -29.07
CA LYS A 698 -65.33 2.09 -30.17
C LYS A 698 -64.70 2.23 -31.56
N GLY A 699 -63.37 2.22 -31.68
CA GLY A 699 -62.67 2.31 -32.96
C GLY A 699 -61.85 3.57 -33.19
N GLY A 700 -61.89 4.55 -32.27
CA GLY A 700 -60.91 5.62 -32.15
C GLY A 700 -60.95 6.72 -33.21
N GLU A 701 -62.13 7.06 -33.75
CA GLU A 701 -62.26 7.99 -34.88
C GLU A 701 -62.02 9.47 -34.52
N THR A 702 -62.08 9.85 -33.23
CA THR A 702 -61.99 11.25 -32.81
C THR A 702 -60.56 11.68 -32.48
N GLU A 703 -59.94 12.51 -33.32
CA GLU A 703 -58.58 13.05 -33.10
C GLU A 703 -58.55 14.40 -32.33
N ASN A 704 -59.61 15.21 -32.44
CA ASN A 704 -59.70 16.51 -31.77
C ASN A 704 -60.38 16.39 -30.40
N LEU A 705 -59.63 16.66 -29.33
CA LEU A 705 -60.10 16.50 -27.94
C LEU A 705 -60.98 17.66 -27.42
N ALA A 706 -61.16 18.74 -28.19
CA ALA A 706 -61.94 19.91 -27.76
C ALA A 706 -63.40 19.54 -27.45
N SER A 707 -64.01 18.63 -28.24
CA SER A 707 -65.38 18.16 -28.01
C SER A 707 -65.53 17.37 -26.71
N PHE A 708 -64.54 16.54 -26.35
CA PHE A 708 -64.52 15.78 -25.09
C PHE A 708 -64.35 16.72 -23.89
N CYS A 709 -63.47 17.71 -24.01
CA CYS A 709 -63.25 18.75 -23.02
C CYS A 709 -64.51 19.59 -22.78
N GLN A 710 -65.17 20.04 -23.85
CA GLN A 710 -66.42 20.78 -23.79
C GLN A 710 -67.51 19.93 -23.10
N THR A 711 -67.69 18.67 -23.52
CA THR A 711 -68.69 17.76 -22.93
C THR A 711 -68.46 17.53 -21.43
N ALA A 712 -67.20 17.32 -21.02
CA ALA A 712 -66.85 17.16 -19.62
C ALA A 712 -67.17 18.42 -18.81
N TYR A 713 -66.89 19.61 -19.36
CA TYR A 713 -67.19 20.90 -18.74
C TYR A 713 -68.69 21.15 -18.57
N GLU A 714 -69.49 20.84 -19.61
CA GLU A 714 -70.94 21.01 -19.56
C GLU A 714 -71.60 20.15 -18.49
N LYS A 715 -71.08 18.94 -18.28
CA LYS A 715 -71.58 17.99 -17.28
C LYS A 715 -71.16 18.32 -15.84
N THR A 716 -70.15 19.17 -15.63
CA THR A 716 -69.53 19.35 -14.30
C THR A 716 -69.47 20.80 -13.86
N LEU A 717 -68.66 21.63 -14.53
CA LEU A 717 -68.27 22.96 -14.04
C LEU A 717 -69.15 24.09 -14.61
N LYS A 718 -69.78 23.90 -15.78
CA LYS A 718 -70.52 24.97 -16.49
C LYS A 718 -71.60 25.63 -15.63
N THR A 719 -72.34 24.85 -14.85
CA THR A 719 -73.42 25.34 -13.98
C THR A 719 -72.91 26.31 -12.91
N TYR A 720 -71.65 26.16 -12.48
CA TYR A 720 -71.05 26.92 -11.37
C TYR A 720 -70.13 28.06 -11.82
N HIS A 721 -69.90 28.21 -13.12
CA HIS A 721 -69.08 29.29 -13.68
C HIS A 721 -69.97 30.43 -14.19
N GLY A 722 -69.58 31.68 -13.94
CA GLY A 722 -70.18 32.88 -14.51
C GLY A 722 -69.95 33.00 -16.02
N TRP A 723 -70.55 34.02 -16.63
CA TRP A 723 -70.48 34.24 -18.07
C TRP A 723 -69.03 34.39 -18.59
N PHE A 724 -68.17 35.06 -17.82
CA PHE A 724 -66.76 35.29 -18.18
C PHE A 724 -65.94 33.98 -18.13
N THR A 725 -66.06 33.21 -17.05
CA THR A 725 -65.36 31.93 -16.85
C THR A 725 -65.82 30.86 -17.85
N ARG A 726 -67.11 30.84 -18.23
CA ARG A 726 -67.63 30.00 -19.32
C ARG A 726 -66.99 30.30 -20.68
N LYS A 727 -66.85 31.59 -21.02
CA LYS A 727 -66.20 32.01 -22.28
C LYS A 727 -64.71 31.69 -22.28
N ALA A 728 -64.02 31.93 -21.17
CA ALA A 728 -62.60 31.60 -21.03
C ALA A 728 -62.37 30.09 -21.20
N PHE A 729 -63.21 29.24 -20.60
CA PHE A 729 -63.09 27.79 -20.73
C PHE A 729 -63.30 27.31 -22.17
N SER A 730 -64.31 27.85 -22.87
CA SER A 730 -64.54 27.52 -24.29
C SER A 730 -63.31 27.84 -25.15
N MET A 731 -62.64 28.98 -24.90
CA MET A 731 -61.41 29.33 -25.61
C MET A 731 -60.25 28.38 -25.29
N ILE A 732 -60.08 27.98 -24.03
CA ILE A 732 -59.02 27.08 -23.58
C ILE A 732 -59.20 25.66 -24.17
N SER A 733 -60.45 25.19 -24.32
CA SER A 733 -60.74 23.85 -24.87
C SER A 733 -60.19 23.66 -26.29
N HIS A 734 -60.09 24.73 -27.08
CA HIS A 734 -59.53 24.72 -28.43
C HIS A 734 -57.99 24.71 -28.48
N THR A 735 -57.33 24.85 -27.34
CA THR A 735 -55.85 24.85 -27.24
C THR A 735 -55.27 23.49 -26.85
N LEU A 736 -56.10 22.45 -26.73
CA LEU A 736 -55.68 21.10 -26.41
C LEU A 736 -54.81 20.48 -27.53
N PRO A 737 -53.85 19.60 -27.18
CA PRO A 737 -53.14 18.80 -28.16
C PRO A 737 -54.06 17.81 -28.87
N TRP A 738 -53.63 17.32 -30.03
CA TRP A 738 -54.29 16.22 -30.72
C TRP A 738 -54.20 14.93 -29.89
N LYS A 739 -55.19 14.04 -30.04
CA LYS A 739 -55.26 12.77 -29.27
C LYS A 739 -53.98 11.97 -29.35
N LYS A 740 -53.41 11.80 -30.55
CA LYS A 740 -52.12 11.10 -30.76
C LYS A 740 -50.95 11.73 -29.99
N ASP A 741 -50.89 13.05 -29.92
CA ASP A 741 -49.78 13.78 -29.29
C ASP A 741 -49.90 13.71 -27.76
N LEU A 742 -51.13 13.75 -27.25
CA LEU A 742 -51.41 13.51 -25.82
C LEU A 742 -51.04 12.08 -25.42
N LEU A 743 -51.47 11.07 -26.19
CA LEU A 743 -51.14 9.67 -25.91
C LEU A 743 -49.63 9.44 -25.94
N LYS A 744 -48.92 9.98 -26.95
CA LYS A 744 -47.45 9.92 -27.00
C LYS A 744 -46.80 10.57 -25.77
N THR A 745 -47.33 11.70 -25.31
CA THR A 745 -46.85 12.40 -24.12
C THR A 745 -47.13 11.61 -22.84
N LEU A 746 -48.27 10.93 -22.74
CA LEU A 746 -48.61 10.03 -21.61
C LEU A 746 -47.67 8.82 -21.53
N ALA A 747 -47.04 8.44 -22.64
CA ALA A 747 -45.96 7.45 -22.69
C ALA A 747 -44.56 8.08 -22.56
N PHE A 748 -44.42 9.33 -22.09
CA PHE A 748 -43.13 10.03 -21.99
C PHE A 748 -42.36 10.10 -23.33
N ASN A 749 -43.07 10.19 -24.45
CA ASN A 749 -42.52 10.14 -25.81
C ASN A 749 -41.80 8.83 -26.17
N GLN A 750 -42.13 7.74 -25.49
CA GLN A 750 -41.57 6.41 -25.76
C GLN A 750 -42.36 5.72 -26.87
N ASP A 751 -41.76 5.60 -28.06
CA ASP A 751 -42.40 4.96 -29.23
C ASP A 751 -42.63 3.44 -29.06
N GLN A 752 -42.08 2.85 -28.00
CA GLN A 752 -42.15 1.41 -27.69
C GLN A 752 -43.43 1.02 -26.92
N VAL A 753 -44.11 1.98 -26.28
CA VAL A 753 -45.31 1.71 -25.48
C VAL A 753 -46.53 1.70 -26.41
N SER A 754 -47.27 0.59 -26.41
CA SER A 754 -48.45 0.46 -27.27
C SER A 754 -49.60 1.38 -26.81
N ILE A 755 -50.42 1.85 -27.75
CA ILE A 755 -51.59 2.69 -27.43
C ILE A 755 -52.55 1.94 -26.48
N ASP A 756 -52.74 0.64 -26.69
CA ASP A 756 -53.60 -0.19 -25.83
C ASP A 756 -53.10 -0.26 -24.38
N GLU A 757 -51.78 -0.23 -24.16
CA GLU A 757 -51.19 -0.19 -22.83
C GLU A 757 -51.44 1.15 -22.13
N ILE A 758 -51.29 2.27 -22.85
CA ILE A 758 -51.62 3.61 -22.35
C ILE A 758 -53.10 3.68 -21.95
N ILE A 759 -53.99 3.20 -22.80
CA ILE A 759 -55.44 3.20 -22.56
C ILE A 759 -55.80 2.30 -21.38
N ASN A 760 -55.18 1.12 -21.25
CA ASN A 760 -55.44 0.22 -20.13
C ASN A 760 -54.98 0.81 -18.79
N ASP A 761 -53.81 1.44 -18.74
CA ASP A 761 -53.30 2.11 -17.55
C ASP A 761 -54.19 3.32 -17.16
N THR A 762 -54.62 4.11 -18.15
CA THR A 762 -55.59 5.20 -17.94
C THR A 762 -56.91 4.66 -17.40
N LYS A 763 -57.44 3.57 -17.98
CA LYS A 763 -58.68 2.92 -17.52
C LYS A 763 -58.58 2.42 -16.07
N GLN A 764 -57.46 1.79 -15.71
CA GLN A 764 -57.23 1.33 -14.35
C GLN A 764 -57.21 2.50 -13.35
N TYR A 765 -56.56 3.61 -13.71
CA TYR A 765 -56.56 4.82 -12.89
C TYR A 765 -57.97 5.43 -12.76
N LEU A 766 -58.75 5.47 -13.85
CA LEU A 766 -60.10 6.02 -13.85
C LEU A 766 -61.06 5.25 -12.95
N ASN A 767 -60.94 3.92 -12.88
CA ASN A 767 -61.75 3.13 -11.94
C ASN A 767 -61.56 3.60 -10.49
N GLY A 768 -60.32 3.84 -10.07
CA GLY A 768 -60.03 4.37 -8.73
C GLY A 768 -60.53 5.80 -8.54
N LEU A 769 -60.34 6.66 -9.55
CA LEU A 769 -60.81 8.05 -9.51
C LEU A 769 -62.35 8.14 -9.44
N GLY A 770 -63.05 7.28 -10.18
CA GLY A 770 -64.50 7.21 -10.18
C GLY A 770 -65.08 6.84 -8.82
N GLU A 771 -64.49 5.83 -8.15
CA GLU A 771 -64.89 5.48 -6.78
C GLU A 771 -64.66 6.63 -5.82
N ILE A 772 -63.48 7.26 -5.85
CA ILE A 772 -63.17 8.43 -5.01
C ILE A 772 -64.16 9.58 -5.23
N VAL A 773 -64.49 9.92 -6.47
CA VAL A 773 -65.47 10.99 -6.77
C VAL A 773 -66.85 10.65 -6.21
N LYS A 774 -67.28 9.38 -6.23
CA LYS A 774 -68.54 8.95 -5.58
C LYS A 774 -68.49 9.14 -4.07
N GLY A 775 -67.36 8.78 -3.43
CA GLY A 775 -67.17 9.02 -2.00
C GLY A 775 -67.26 10.51 -1.64
N MET A 776 -66.61 11.37 -2.42
CA MET A 776 -66.65 12.82 -2.20
C MET A 776 -68.08 13.36 -2.35
N ASN A 777 -68.85 12.87 -3.33
CA ASN A 777 -70.27 13.21 -3.46
C ASN A 777 -71.08 12.80 -2.22
N SER A 778 -70.88 11.59 -1.71
CA SER A 778 -71.55 11.11 -0.50
C SER A 778 -71.27 12.01 0.71
N THR A 779 -70.01 12.45 0.90
CA THR A 779 -69.66 13.40 1.98
C THR A 779 -70.30 14.77 1.74
N ILE A 780 -70.29 15.29 0.51
CA ILE A 780 -70.92 16.58 0.17
C ILE A 780 -72.42 16.57 0.46
N ASP A 781 -73.12 15.50 0.08
CA ASP A 781 -74.56 15.35 0.29
C ASP A 781 -74.87 15.16 1.79
N LYS A 782 -74.08 14.35 2.51
CA LYS A 782 -74.21 14.12 3.96
C LYS A 782 -74.19 15.41 4.77
N PHE A 783 -73.31 16.34 4.43
CA PHE A 783 -73.16 17.61 5.15
C PHE A 783 -73.88 18.79 4.49
N ASN A 784 -74.60 18.56 3.39
CA ASN A 784 -75.32 19.59 2.63
C ASN A 784 -74.43 20.80 2.23
N ILE A 785 -73.18 20.53 1.83
CA ILE A 785 -72.18 21.55 1.46
C ILE A 785 -72.10 21.78 -0.06
N ASN A 786 -73.12 21.38 -0.83
CA ASN A 786 -73.16 21.62 -2.28
C ASN A 786 -73.61 23.05 -2.59
N PHE A 787 -72.71 24.01 -2.37
CA PHE A 787 -72.99 25.42 -2.61
C PHE A 787 -73.23 25.69 -4.11
N GLN A 788 -74.29 26.44 -4.41
CA GLN A 788 -74.66 26.89 -5.77
C GLN A 788 -73.96 28.20 -6.16
N ASP A 789 -72.96 28.62 -5.40
CA ASP A 789 -72.26 29.89 -5.62
C ASP A 789 -71.58 29.86 -6.99
N VAL A 790 -71.84 30.90 -7.80
CA VAL A 790 -71.30 31.05 -9.15
C VAL A 790 -69.99 31.83 -9.08
N VAL A 791 -68.92 31.28 -9.68
CA VAL A 791 -67.57 31.86 -9.73
C VAL A 791 -67.25 32.54 -11.05
#